data_AF-A0A8H4LV30-F1
#
_entry.id   AF-A0A8H4LV30-F1
#
_cell.length_a   1.000
_cell.length_b   1.000
_cell.length_c   1.000
_cell.angle_alpha   90.00
_cell.angle_beta   90.00
_cell.angle_gamma   90.00
#
_symmetry.space_group_name_H-M   'P 1'
#
loop_
_entity.id
_entity.type
_entity.pdbx_description
1 polymer ?
#
loop_
_entity_poly.entity_id
_entity_poly.type
_entity_poly.pdbx_seq_one_letter_code
_entity_poly.pdbx_strand_id
1 'polypeptide(L)'
;MVGKGIKPTSYSRVACIGSGISAIAVGATLKRWYGFGDVRFFERHDNLGGTWFINQYPGCACDVPSLLYSYSFEPNSSWTHTLANKDELWAYLKGVADKYDLSSKMTFRATVQRCEWIEESSRWWVHVLDGRTGDVFVHECQFLFGGAGQLTEPRSPEEPGLHKFGGAVIHACRWPADADLAGKNVAVIGNGCTGTQLVPAIAGRTKHLTQFVRSKHWVLPPFEIPHLETVEFLCKWIPGFLFLLRLAAFLLCENNIRGLYMTEPGAAYRAGRRNTAETYMRKTAPGKYLDMLIPDYEFGCKRRIFDSGYLEALHRPNVTLTNDPIVEFVEDGIRTGSGVTKADVIVLANGYATNTFLPGVTLVGRGGVTADKHWASLGGPGAYNTTSMSGFPNLFVILGPNTGSGHTSAFMAVENAVNFALRIMKPVLDGRADAVDVKYEAEQAYVKDIQDKSSETVFFSGCNSWYTQTKDGAKPRNAMVYPYSQGHFWYTCLLPKFQDFDYTASVELDSATLLGSSSDGVESFHGIPYAEPPVGPLRLKPPQRHSGRIKHDVGGKTPACPQMTMSRASAALVFKAAPAIAGLPFWNTVQGQEDCLTVSVQRPAKTRPGAGLPVLFWIHGGFYEVGGGNAYDARHLLGTAVGDGLPFIYVAVNYRLGGFGFMPGAEILADGSANLGLLDQRMALEWVADNIHRFGGDPDRVTVWGESAGAYSVLNQMALYDGDATYKSKPLFRGAILNSGSILSADPVDCPKGQAVYDAVVRTAGCHGHINTLSCLRGVDYATYLNATSSVPGFLSYTASALSYLPRPDGRVLTASVEELVESGRYHAVPMLISDQEDEGTLFSVFQQSIKTDDDLVNYLAELYFHNADKERLRELVEAYPGNRQGSPFRTGSSDVLYPYFKRVAALIGDYTFTLARRKFLELATRANPGTPAWSCRSSSFHGTPVVGTFHTSDLAQLFYDTSPTPATLHWRRYYNNFLHTLDPNKGGKGCPRWPLWKADRTLLWFKTNSTIGFLRDDFRSEAFEIWSSMWNTLRQ
;
A
#
# COMPACT_ATOMS: atom_id res chain seq x y z
N MET A 1 -2.76 31.87 -3.26
CA MET A 1 -3.20 32.28 -1.90
C MET A 1 -4.50 31.56 -1.60
N VAL A 2 -4.48 30.51 -0.78
CA VAL A 2 -5.70 29.88 -0.24
C VAL A 2 -5.69 30.21 1.25
N GLY A 3 -6.76 30.86 1.70
CA GLY A 3 -6.85 31.46 3.03
C GLY A 3 -6.78 30.41 4.15
N LYS A 4 -5.80 30.57 5.04
CA LYS A 4 -5.90 30.09 6.42
C LYS A 4 -7.16 30.73 7.03
N GLY A 5 -8.27 29.99 7.14
CA GLY A 5 -9.47 30.49 7.82
C GLY A 5 -10.81 29.81 7.51
N ILE A 6 -10.94 29.04 6.43
CA ILE A 6 -12.21 28.38 6.10
C ILE A 6 -12.28 27.03 6.84
N LYS A 7 -13.23 26.89 7.77
CA LYS A 7 -13.51 25.62 8.47
C LYS A 7 -14.75 24.96 7.86
N PRO A 8 -14.81 23.61 7.83
CA PRO A 8 -16.04 22.91 7.48
C PRO A 8 -17.21 23.34 8.36
N THR A 9 -18.37 23.59 7.75
CA THR A 9 -19.59 23.99 8.46
C THR A 9 -20.47 22.79 8.80
N SER A 10 -20.20 21.62 8.21
CA SER A 10 -20.90 20.37 8.46
C SER A 10 -20.06 19.15 8.10
N TYR A 11 -20.42 17.98 8.62
CA TYR A 11 -19.76 16.70 8.37
C TYR A 11 -20.78 15.60 8.05
N SER A 12 -20.42 14.67 7.18
CA SER A 12 -21.05 13.36 7.04
C SER A 12 -20.00 12.31 6.74
N ARG A 13 -20.22 11.05 7.11
CA ARG A 13 -19.22 10.03 6.81
C ARG A 13 -19.17 9.67 5.31
N VAL A 14 -20.27 9.78 4.57
CA VAL A 14 -20.28 9.62 3.11
C VAL A 14 -20.95 10.82 2.44
N ALA A 15 -20.27 11.46 1.49
CA ALA A 15 -20.89 12.44 0.59
C ALA A 15 -20.95 11.91 -0.85
N CYS A 16 -21.98 12.30 -1.60
CA CYS A 16 -22.11 11.97 -3.01
C CYS A 16 -22.54 13.18 -3.85
N ILE A 17 -21.87 13.37 -4.98
CA ILE A 17 -22.18 14.43 -5.95
C ILE A 17 -23.24 13.90 -6.92
N GLY A 18 -24.39 14.57 -6.96
CA GLY A 18 -25.56 14.21 -7.77
C GLY A 18 -26.61 13.38 -7.03
N SER A 19 -27.80 13.28 -7.63
CA SER A 19 -28.95 12.51 -7.12
C SER A 19 -29.62 11.63 -8.19
N GLY A 20 -28.86 11.23 -9.21
CA GLY A 20 -29.31 10.33 -10.26
C GLY A 20 -29.20 8.84 -9.90
N ILE A 21 -29.22 7.97 -10.92
CA ILE A 21 -29.18 6.51 -10.75
C ILE A 21 -27.98 6.03 -9.92
N SER A 22 -26.83 6.68 -10.05
CA SER A 22 -25.61 6.35 -9.31
C SER A 22 -25.77 6.61 -7.81
N ALA A 23 -26.26 7.80 -7.45
CA ALA A 23 -26.43 8.23 -6.07
C ALA A 23 -27.47 7.39 -5.32
N ILE A 24 -28.61 7.10 -5.97
CA ILE A 24 -29.65 6.25 -5.40
C ILE A 24 -29.11 4.83 -5.16
N ALA A 25 -28.31 4.27 -6.08
CA ALA A 25 -27.68 2.97 -5.88
C ALA A 25 -26.70 2.97 -4.70
N VAL A 26 -25.86 4.00 -4.56
CA VAL A 26 -24.94 4.17 -3.43
C VAL A 26 -25.72 4.19 -2.11
N GLY A 27 -26.71 5.08 -1.99
CA GLY A 27 -27.49 5.24 -0.77
C GLY A 27 -28.27 3.98 -0.38
N ALA A 28 -28.98 3.38 -1.35
CA ALA A 28 -29.76 2.17 -1.12
C ALA A 28 -28.88 0.99 -0.73
N THR A 29 -27.74 0.80 -1.41
CA THR A 29 -26.83 -0.33 -1.11
C THR A 29 -26.13 -0.15 0.23
N LEU A 30 -25.69 1.06 0.60
CA LEU A 30 -25.16 1.36 1.93
C LEU A 30 -26.17 1.01 3.04
N LYS A 31 -27.43 1.41 2.86
CA LYS A 31 -28.50 1.09 3.81
C LYS A 31 -28.77 -0.42 3.89
N ARG A 32 -28.78 -1.12 2.75
CA ARG A 32 -29.03 -2.58 2.69
C ARG A 32 -27.91 -3.42 3.27
N TRP A 33 -26.65 -3.09 2.97
CA TRP A 33 -25.50 -3.91 3.35
C TRP A 33 -24.99 -3.61 4.76
N TYR A 34 -25.11 -2.36 5.20
CA TYR A 34 -24.50 -1.90 6.46
C TYR A 34 -25.49 -1.25 7.43
N GLY A 35 -26.78 -1.15 7.09
CA GLY A 35 -27.74 -0.37 7.89
C GLY A 35 -27.36 1.11 7.98
N PHE A 36 -26.50 1.58 7.07
CA PHE A 36 -25.77 2.82 7.22
C PHE A 36 -26.58 4.02 6.72
N GLY A 37 -26.71 5.05 7.57
CA GLY A 37 -27.59 6.18 7.33
C GLY A 37 -26.91 7.54 7.16
N ASP A 38 -25.64 7.69 7.58
CA ASP A 38 -24.91 8.97 7.57
C ASP A 38 -24.31 9.28 6.20
N VAL A 39 -25.19 9.64 5.27
CA VAL A 39 -24.88 10.00 3.89
C VAL A 39 -25.52 11.32 3.51
N ARG A 40 -24.80 12.17 2.76
CA ARG A 40 -25.30 13.41 2.17
C ARG A 40 -25.15 13.40 0.66
N PHE A 41 -26.16 13.90 -0.04
CA PHE A 41 -26.12 14.08 -1.49
C PHE A 41 -26.23 15.57 -1.85
N PHE A 42 -25.49 16.02 -2.85
CA PHE A 42 -25.53 17.39 -3.36
C PHE A 42 -25.99 17.40 -4.81
N GLU A 43 -27.16 17.97 -5.08
CA GLU A 43 -27.77 18.02 -6.39
C GLU A 43 -27.93 19.47 -6.83
N ARG A 44 -27.39 19.80 -8.01
CA ARG A 44 -27.46 21.16 -8.58
C ARG A 44 -28.87 21.52 -9.04
N HIS A 45 -29.66 20.52 -9.43
CA HIS A 45 -31.05 20.70 -9.83
C HIS A 45 -31.98 20.76 -8.61
N ASP A 46 -33.24 21.12 -8.82
CA ASP A 46 -34.24 21.26 -7.74
C ASP A 46 -34.96 19.95 -7.40
N ASN A 47 -34.65 18.85 -8.10
CA ASN A 47 -35.21 17.53 -7.85
C ASN A 47 -34.24 16.41 -8.25
N LEU A 48 -34.57 15.19 -7.82
CA LEU A 48 -33.78 13.98 -8.08
C LEU A 48 -34.03 13.40 -9.47
N GLY A 49 -33.14 12.51 -9.93
CA GLY A 49 -33.37 11.66 -11.10
C GLY A 49 -32.33 11.78 -12.22
N GLY A 50 -31.43 12.77 -12.14
CA GLY A 50 -30.33 12.93 -13.09
C GLY A 50 -30.81 13.01 -14.54
N THR A 51 -30.35 12.09 -15.40
CA THR A 51 -30.75 12.01 -16.82
C THR A 51 -32.26 12.09 -17.02
N TRP A 52 -33.03 11.36 -16.21
CA TRP A 52 -34.49 11.26 -16.34
C TRP A 52 -35.23 12.47 -15.78
N PHE A 53 -34.54 13.30 -15.00
CA PHE A 53 -35.04 14.60 -14.57
C PHE A 53 -34.71 15.71 -15.57
N ILE A 54 -33.50 15.74 -16.13
CA ILE A 54 -33.10 16.86 -17.01
C ILE A 54 -33.63 16.70 -18.44
N ASN A 55 -33.83 15.47 -18.94
CA ASN A 55 -34.33 15.25 -20.29
C ASN A 55 -35.85 15.31 -20.33
N GLN A 56 -36.39 16.51 -20.55
CA GLN A 56 -37.83 16.77 -20.55
C GLN A 56 -38.47 16.82 -21.95
N TYR A 57 -37.70 16.54 -23.01
CA TYR A 57 -38.21 16.61 -24.38
C TYR A 57 -39.29 15.54 -24.69
N PRO A 58 -40.28 15.85 -25.55
CA PRO A 58 -41.30 14.89 -25.97
C PRO A 58 -40.71 13.64 -26.64
N GLY A 59 -41.19 12.46 -26.24
CA GLY A 59 -40.72 11.16 -26.78
C GLY A 59 -39.50 10.57 -26.08
N CYS A 60 -38.96 11.22 -25.04
CA CYS A 60 -37.82 10.69 -24.29
C CYS A 60 -38.14 9.34 -23.60
N ALA A 61 -37.39 8.31 -23.98
CA ALA A 61 -37.52 6.95 -23.44
C ALA A 61 -36.18 6.22 -23.40
N CYS A 62 -36.07 5.16 -22.59
CA CYS A 62 -34.89 4.30 -22.59
C CYS A 62 -34.81 3.41 -23.84
N ASP A 63 -33.65 2.81 -24.05
CA ASP A 63 -33.35 1.89 -25.16
C ASP A 63 -32.92 0.49 -24.68
N VAL A 64 -33.16 0.21 -23.41
CA VAL A 64 -32.90 -1.06 -22.73
C VAL A 64 -34.23 -1.53 -22.13
N PRO A 65 -34.57 -2.83 -22.22
CA PRO A 65 -35.82 -3.35 -21.65
C PRO A 65 -35.99 -2.92 -20.19
N SER A 66 -37.16 -2.39 -19.82
CA SER A 66 -37.44 -1.83 -18.48
C SER A 66 -37.18 -2.84 -17.35
N LEU A 67 -37.43 -4.13 -17.62
CA LEU A 67 -37.12 -5.25 -16.73
C LEU A 67 -35.64 -5.33 -16.34
N LEU A 68 -34.73 -4.86 -17.20
CA LEU A 68 -33.28 -4.83 -17.00
C LEU A 68 -32.76 -3.40 -16.69
N TYR A 69 -33.49 -2.36 -17.10
CA TYR A 69 -33.19 -0.96 -16.83
C TYR A 69 -33.82 -0.48 -15.51
N SER A 70 -33.56 -1.27 -14.46
CA SER A 70 -34.03 -1.09 -13.08
C SER A 70 -33.01 -1.73 -12.14
N TYR A 71 -33.01 -1.38 -10.85
CA TYR A 71 -32.13 -1.99 -9.86
C TYR A 71 -32.47 -3.47 -9.66
N SER A 72 -31.45 -4.32 -9.58
CA SER A 72 -31.63 -5.76 -9.32
C SER A 72 -32.23 -6.04 -7.95
N PHE A 73 -32.07 -5.12 -7.01
CA PHE A 73 -32.63 -5.19 -5.67
C PHE A 73 -34.01 -4.52 -5.51
N GLU A 74 -34.48 -3.81 -6.53
CA GLU A 74 -35.84 -3.25 -6.62
C GLU A 74 -36.41 -3.49 -8.02
N PRO A 75 -36.61 -4.76 -8.43
CA PRO A 75 -37.22 -5.04 -9.72
C PRO A 75 -38.69 -4.56 -9.69
N ASN A 76 -39.12 -3.93 -10.77
CA ASN A 76 -40.48 -3.42 -10.90
C ASN A 76 -41.29 -4.33 -11.84
N SER A 77 -42.37 -4.93 -11.33
CA SER A 77 -43.30 -5.78 -12.07
C SER A 77 -44.43 -5.00 -12.76
N SER A 78 -44.53 -3.69 -12.50
CA SER A 78 -45.62 -2.82 -12.96
C SER A 78 -45.20 -1.87 -14.08
N TRP A 79 -44.15 -2.23 -14.84
CA TRP A 79 -43.79 -1.48 -16.05
C TRP A 79 -44.92 -1.57 -17.08
N THR A 80 -45.37 -0.41 -17.53
CA THR A 80 -46.41 -0.25 -18.56
C THR A 80 -45.82 -0.30 -19.97
N HIS A 81 -44.52 -0.01 -20.13
CA HIS A 81 -43.82 -0.06 -21.41
C HIS A 81 -42.62 -1.01 -21.39
N THR A 82 -42.40 -1.71 -22.50
CA THR A 82 -41.18 -2.51 -22.72
C THR A 82 -39.92 -1.63 -22.63
N LEU A 83 -40.01 -0.41 -23.17
CA LEU A 83 -39.02 0.65 -23.06
C LEU A 83 -39.67 1.85 -22.36
N ALA A 84 -39.45 1.97 -21.05
CA ALA A 84 -40.07 3.00 -20.21
C ALA A 84 -39.73 4.42 -20.68
N ASN A 85 -40.73 5.30 -20.63
CA ASN A 85 -40.55 6.72 -20.90
C ASN A 85 -39.91 7.45 -19.70
N LYS A 86 -39.53 8.72 -19.89
CA LYS A 86 -38.89 9.53 -18.84
C LYS A 86 -39.69 9.62 -17.55
N ASP A 87 -41.02 9.74 -17.62
CA ASP A 87 -41.88 9.99 -16.47
C ASP A 87 -42.03 8.72 -15.63
N GLU A 88 -42.17 7.58 -16.30
CA GLU A 88 -42.22 6.26 -15.66
C GLU A 88 -40.89 5.91 -14.98
N LEU A 89 -39.75 6.21 -15.62
CA LEU A 89 -38.42 6.01 -15.04
C LEU A 89 -38.13 6.95 -13.87
N TRP A 90 -38.52 8.21 -13.99
CA TRP A 90 -38.39 9.17 -12.89
C TRP A 90 -39.24 8.76 -11.69
N ALA A 91 -40.50 8.32 -11.91
CA ALA A 91 -41.37 7.83 -10.85
C ALA A 91 -40.80 6.60 -10.16
N TYR A 92 -40.22 5.66 -10.91
CA TYR A 92 -39.50 4.50 -10.35
C TYR A 92 -38.32 4.93 -9.47
N LEU A 93 -37.45 5.82 -9.96
CA LEU A 93 -36.29 6.31 -9.21
C LEU A 93 -36.71 7.02 -7.93
N LYS A 94 -37.75 7.86 -8.00
CA LYS A 94 -38.32 8.52 -6.82
C LYS A 94 -38.85 7.49 -5.81
N GLY A 95 -39.58 6.48 -6.27
CA GLY A 95 -40.10 5.42 -5.40
C GLY A 95 -38.99 4.66 -4.67
N VAL A 96 -37.89 4.36 -5.36
CA VAL A 96 -36.71 3.73 -4.74
C VAL A 96 -36.04 4.69 -3.75
N ALA A 97 -35.82 5.96 -4.12
CA ALA A 97 -35.22 6.95 -3.24
C ALA A 97 -36.02 7.13 -1.94
N ASP A 98 -37.36 7.19 -2.03
CA ASP A 98 -38.25 7.30 -0.88
C ASP A 98 -38.25 6.02 -0.03
N LYS A 99 -38.29 4.82 -0.65
CA LYS A 99 -38.23 3.52 0.06
C LYS A 99 -36.98 3.40 0.94
N TYR A 100 -35.85 3.93 0.46
CA TYR A 100 -34.60 3.92 1.20
C TYR A 100 -34.34 5.18 2.04
N ASP A 101 -35.30 6.11 2.13
CA ASP A 101 -35.16 7.39 2.86
C ASP A 101 -33.90 8.16 2.43
N LEU A 102 -33.76 8.34 1.11
CA LEU A 102 -32.65 9.09 0.51
C LEU A 102 -33.03 10.53 0.20
N SER A 103 -34.30 10.78 -0.14
CA SER A 103 -34.81 12.12 -0.49
C SER A 103 -34.57 13.15 0.63
N SER A 104 -34.69 12.75 1.90
CA SER A 104 -34.41 13.57 3.08
C SER A 104 -32.92 13.94 3.26
N LYS A 105 -32.03 13.22 2.57
CA LYS A 105 -30.56 13.38 2.63
C LYS A 105 -29.99 14.13 1.43
N MET A 106 -30.84 14.46 0.46
CA MET A 106 -30.48 15.22 -0.73
C MET A 106 -30.60 16.71 -0.48
N THR A 107 -29.54 17.44 -0.78
CA THR A 107 -29.52 18.90 -0.78
C THR A 107 -29.65 19.37 -2.22
N PHE A 108 -30.82 19.89 -2.57
CA PHE A 108 -31.13 20.38 -3.92
C PHE A 108 -30.72 21.84 -4.11
N ARG A 109 -30.50 22.24 -5.36
CA ARG A 109 -29.92 23.54 -5.75
C ARG A 109 -28.54 23.74 -5.12
N ALA A 110 -27.78 22.67 -4.94
CA ALA A 110 -26.45 22.66 -4.34
C ALA A 110 -25.41 22.22 -5.37
N THR A 111 -24.62 23.17 -5.88
CA THR A 111 -23.62 22.89 -6.91
C THR A 111 -22.26 22.69 -6.27
N VAL A 112 -21.72 21.47 -6.35
CA VAL A 112 -20.34 21.20 -5.93
C VAL A 112 -19.38 21.81 -6.96
N GLN A 113 -18.45 22.65 -6.50
CA GLN A 113 -17.47 23.35 -7.35
C GLN A 113 -16.05 22.78 -7.20
N ARG A 114 -15.71 22.33 -5.99
CA ARG A 114 -14.37 21.84 -5.67
C ARG A 114 -14.42 20.76 -4.59
N CYS A 115 -13.60 19.72 -4.75
CA CYS A 115 -13.36 18.72 -3.72
C CYS A 115 -11.85 18.59 -3.49
N GLU A 116 -11.40 18.59 -2.24
CA GLU A 116 -9.98 18.49 -1.90
C GLU A 116 -9.73 17.51 -0.76
N TRP A 117 -8.72 16.65 -0.93
CA TRP A 117 -8.29 15.71 0.09
C TRP A 117 -7.38 16.40 1.11
N ILE A 118 -7.68 16.19 2.40
CA ILE A 118 -6.97 16.74 3.54
C ILE A 118 -6.26 15.60 4.28
N GLU A 119 -4.93 15.60 4.19
CA GLU A 119 -4.10 14.49 4.64
C GLU A 119 -4.15 14.30 6.16
N GLU A 120 -4.09 15.41 6.90
CA GLU A 120 -4.05 15.43 8.36
C GLU A 120 -5.30 14.82 8.99
N SER A 121 -6.42 14.82 8.28
CA SER A 121 -7.70 14.31 8.77
C SER A 121 -8.17 13.04 8.06
N SER A 122 -7.47 12.62 7.00
CA SER A 122 -7.90 11.55 6.09
C SER A 122 -9.35 11.75 5.59
N ARG A 123 -9.68 12.98 5.18
CA ARG A 123 -11.05 13.39 4.77
C ARG A 123 -11.04 14.29 3.54
N TRP A 124 -12.19 14.37 2.90
CA TRP A 124 -12.49 15.28 1.80
C TRP A 124 -13.19 16.54 2.31
N TRP A 125 -12.76 17.70 1.81
CA TRP A 125 -13.53 18.94 1.88
C TRP A 125 -14.24 19.19 0.56
N VAL A 126 -15.55 19.40 0.63
CA VAL A 126 -16.46 19.58 -0.51
C VAL A 126 -17.01 21.01 -0.46
N HIS A 127 -16.64 21.83 -1.43
CA HIS A 127 -17.07 23.22 -1.57
C HIS A 127 -18.36 23.26 -2.40
N VAL A 128 -19.43 23.73 -1.77
CA VAL A 128 -20.79 23.69 -2.31
C VAL A 128 -21.34 25.11 -2.42
N LEU A 129 -21.72 25.50 -3.63
CA LEU A 129 -22.49 26.71 -3.90
C LEU A 129 -23.98 26.43 -3.63
N ASP A 130 -24.56 27.13 -2.66
CA ASP A 130 -26.00 27.13 -2.44
C ASP A 130 -26.68 28.04 -3.47
N GLY A 131 -27.41 27.44 -4.41
CA GLY A 131 -28.15 28.15 -5.45
C GLY A 131 -29.37 28.93 -4.95
N ARG A 132 -29.72 28.85 -3.66
CA ARG A 132 -30.78 29.65 -3.04
C ARG A 132 -30.25 30.97 -2.49
N THR A 133 -29.05 30.97 -1.90
CA THR A 133 -28.45 32.17 -1.29
C THR A 133 -27.33 32.78 -2.14
N GLY A 134 -26.66 31.98 -2.96
CA GLY A 134 -25.46 32.36 -3.70
C GLY A 134 -24.15 32.18 -2.92
N ASP A 135 -24.21 31.72 -1.67
CA ASP A 135 -23.04 31.54 -0.82
C ASP A 135 -22.35 30.18 -1.05
N VAL A 136 -21.05 30.13 -0.79
CA VAL A 136 -20.28 28.88 -0.78
C VAL A 136 -20.04 28.42 0.65
N PHE A 137 -20.36 27.17 0.95
CA PHE A 137 -20.03 26.52 2.22
C PHE A 137 -19.18 25.27 2.00
N VAL A 138 -18.47 24.83 3.05
CA VAL A 138 -17.62 23.64 3.01
C VAL A 138 -18.24 22.52 3.84
N HIS A 139 -18.44 21.37 3.21
CA HIS A 139 -18.85 20.13 3.86
C HIS A 139 -17.67 19.16 3.93
N GLU A 140 -17.42 18.55 5.09
CA GLU A 140 -16.38 17.53 5.25
C GLU A 140 -16.95 16.12 5.17
N CYS A 141 -16.26 15.19 4.53
CA CYS A 141 -16.63 13.77 4.55
C CYS A 141 -15.46 12.79 4.51
N GLN A 142 -15.65 11.57 5.04
CA GLN A 142 -14.62 10.53 4.99
C GLN A 142 -14.53 9.88 3.60
N PHE A 143 -15.69 9.54 3.01
CA PHE A 143 -15.77 8.98 1.65
C PHE A 143 -16.51 9.92 0.71
N LEU A 144 -16.03 10.01 -0.52
CA LEU A 144 -16.63 10.83 -1.57
C LEU A 144 -17.02 9.96 -2.75
N PHE A 145 -18.29 10.03 -3.16
CA PHE A 145 -18.79 9.38 -4.35
C PHE A 145 -19.07 10.39 -5.46
N GLY A 146 -18.44 10.21 -6.61
CA GLY A 146 -18.69 11.00 -7.81
C GLY A 146 -19.84 10.41 -8.64
N GLY A 147 -21.05 10.98 -8.56
CA GLY A 147 -22.25 10.49 -9.26
C GLY A 147 -22.83 11.49 -10.28
N ALA A 148 -22.01 12.41 -10.81
CA ALA A 148 -22.47 13.52 -11.66
C ALA A 148 -22.98 13.11 -13.06
N GLY A 149 -22.80 11.85 -13.46
CA GLY A 149 -23.24 11.33 -14.75
C GLY A 149 -22.31 11.69 -15.93
N GLN A 150 -22.51 11.01 -17.05
CA GLN A 150 -21.66 11.11 -18.25
C GLN A 150 -22.25 11.97 -19.38
N LEU A 151 -23.57 12.22 -19.36
CA LEU A 151 -24.34 12.85 -20.44
C LEU A 151 -25.27 13.92 -19.85
N THR A 152 -24.68 14.94 -19.23
CA THR A 152 -25.41 15.95 -18.44
C THR A 152 -25.19 17.39 -18.90
N GLU A 153 -24.05 17.68 -19.53
CA GLU A 153 -23.72 19.00 -20.09
C GLU A 153 -24.08 19.08 -21.58
N PRO A 154 -25.08 19.91 -21.97
CA PRO A 154 -25.47 20.05 -23.37
C PRO A 154 -24.32 20.61 -24.21
N ARG A 155 -24.18 20.12 -25.45
CA ARG A 155 -23.20 20.64 -26.39
C ARG A 155 -23.73 21.91 -27.06
N SER A 156 -22.97 23.00 -27.01
CA SER A 156 -23.28 24.19 -27.81
C SER A 156 -23.03 23.93 -29.30
N PRO A 157 -23.81 24.50 -30.23
CA PRO A 157 -23.50 24.47 -31.67
C PRO A 157 -22.13 25.08 -31.94
N GLU A 158 -21.42 24.54 -32.93
CA GLU A 158 -20.09 25.06 -33.33
C GLU A 158 -20.21 26.13 -34.41
N GLU A 159 -21.34 26.11 -35.12
CA GLU A 159 -21.64 26.99 -36.23
C GLU A 159 -21.90 28.43 -35.73
N PRO A 160 -21.33 29.45 -36.39
CA PRO A 160 -21.40 30.84 -35.92
C PRO A 160 -22.80 31.43 -36.05
N GLY A 161 -23.05 32.50 -35.27
CA GLY A 161 -24.25 33.33 -35.44
C GLY A 161 -25.47 32.94 -34.61
N LEU A 162 -25.39 31.93 -33.73
CA LEU A 162 -26.56 31.49 -32.93
C LEU A 162 -27.21 32.63 -32.14
N HIS A 163 -26.40 33.57 -31.64
CA HIS A 163 -26.86 34.77 -30.93
C HIS A 163 -27.64 35.77 -31.80
N LYS A 164 -27.57 35.65 -33.14
CA LYS A 164 -28.30 36.50 -34.08
C LYS A 164 -29.72 36.03 -34.33
N PHE A 165 -30.03 34.76 -34.05
CA PHE A 165 -31.34 34.18 -34.32
C PHE A 165 -32.40 34.83 -33.44
N GLY A 166 -33.43 35.42 -34.05
CA GLY A 166 -34.49 36.14 -33.33
C GLY A 166 -35.56 35.24 -32.69
N GLY A 167 -35.55 33.94 -33.01
CA GLY A 167 -36.50 32.95 -32.49
C GLY A 167 -35.99 32.20 -31.26
N ALA A 168 -36.78 31.21 -30.80
CA ALA A 168 -36.44 30.42 -29.63
C ALA A 168 -35.40 29.32 -29.95
N VAL A 169 -34.36 29.19 -29.13
CA VAL A 169 -33.38 28.08 -29.20
C VAL A 169 -33.59 27.16 -28.01
N ILE A 170 -33.90 25.89 -28.28
CA ILE A 170 -34.21 24.89 -27.26
C ILE A 170 -33.24 23.73 -27.39
N HIS A 171 -32.44 23.44 -26.37
CA HIS A 171 -31.72 22.17 -26.30
C HIS A 171 -32.63 21.09 -25.71
N ALA A 172 -32.60 19.88 -26.27
CA ALA A 172 -33.51 18.79 -25.87
C ALA A 172 -33.46 18.46 -24.35
N CYS A 173 -32.29 18.53 -23.73
CA CYS A 173 -32.13 18.32 -22.28
C CYS A 173 -32.47 19.53 -21.39
N ARG A 174 -33.00 20.61 -21.98
CA ARG A 174 -33.45 21.84 -21.29
C ARG A 174 -34.78 22.28 -21.91
N TRP A 175 -35.67 21.31 -22.12
CA TRP A 175 -36.97 21.54 -22.77
C TRP A 175 -37.91 22.35 -21.86
N PRO A 176 -38.38 23.54 -22.28
CA PRO A 176 -39.34 24.32 -21.50
C PRO A 176 -40.70 23.63 -21.40
N ALA A 177 -41.33 23.69 -20.23
CA ALA A 177 -42.64 23.08 -20.01
C ALA A 177 -43.75 23.72 -20.87
N ASP A 178 -43.59 24.99 -21.23
CA ASP A 178 -44.48 25.84 -22.02
C ASP A 178 -44.07 25.97 -23.49
N ALA A 179 -43.17 25.10 -23.98
CA ALA A 179 -42.71 25.14 -25.36
C ALA A 179 -43.87 24.92 -26.36
N ASP A 180 -44.33 26.01 -26.98
CA ASP A 180 -45.33 25.98 -28.04
C ASP A 180 -44.68 25.90 -29.44
N LEU A 181 -45.07 24.90 -30.21
CA LEU A 181 -44.60 24.63 -31.56
C LEU A 181 -45.70 24.78 -32.62
N ALA A 182 -46.96 24.99 -32.19
CA ALA A 182 -48.10 25.04 -33.09
C ALA A 182 -47.98 26.23 -34.07
N GLY A 183 -48.20 25.97 -35.36
CA GLY A 183 -48.10 27.00 -36.39
C GLY A 183 -46.67 27.50 -36.71
N LYS A 184 -45.64 26.98 -36.03
CA LYS A 184 -44.24 27.41 -36.18
C LYS A 184 -43.44 26.55 -37.16
N ASN A 185 -42.47 27.16 -37.83
CA ASN A 185 -41.41 26.48 -38.57
C ASN A 185 -40.31 26.08 -37.58
N VAL A 186 -40.03 24.78 -37.48
CA VAL A 186 -39.10 24.24 -36.49
C VAL A 186 -37.91 23.62 -37.19
N ALA A 187 -36.70 24.07 -36.85
CA ALA A 187 -35.45 23.46 -37.31
C ALA A 187 -34.88 22.55 -36.22
N VAL A 188 -34.70 21.26 -36.51
CA VAL A 188 -34.10 20.29 -35.58
C VAL A 188 -32.68 19.96 -36.03
N ILE A 189 -31.67 20.25 -35.20
CA ILE A 189 -30.26 19.95 -35.51
C ILE A 189 -29.85 18.65 -34.83
N GLY A 190 -29.56 17.62 -35.63
CA GLY A 190 -29.12 16.31 -35.16
C GLY A 190 -30.18 15.22 -35.28
N ASN A 191 -29.71 14.01 -35.52
CA ASN A 191 -30.52 12.83 -35.81
C ASN A 191 -30.01 11.56 -35.09
N GLY A 192 -29.34 11.74 -33.94
CA GLY A 192 -29.04 10.64 -33.02
C GLY A 192 -30.27 10.24 -32.19
N CYS A 193 -30.08 9.44 -31.13
CA CYS A 193 -31.19 8.87 -30.33
C CYS A 193 -32.23 9.92 -29.90
N THR A 194 -31.78 11.10 -29.44
CA THR A 194 -32.65 12.21 -29.05
C THR A 194 -33.47 12.74 -30.22
N GLY A 195 -32.85 13.00 -31.37
CA GLY A 195 -33.55 13.52 -32.55
C GLY A 195 -34.57 12.52 -33.10
N THR A 196 -34.22 11.23 -33.13
CA THR A 196 -35.12 10.18 -33.61
C THR A 196 -36.32 9.94 -32.71
N GLN A 197 -36.21 10.19 -31.40
CA GLN A 197 -37.34 10.14 -30.48
C GLN A 197 -38.20 11.41 -30.53
N LEU A 198 -37.54 12.56 -30.68
CA LEU A 198 -38.20 13.86 -30.64
C LEU A 198 -39.05 14.13 -31.89
N VAL A 199 -38.49 13.93 -33.08
CA VAL A 199 -39.14 14.26 -34.35
C VAL A 199 -40.53 13.62 -34.49
N PRO A 200 -40.73 12.30 -34.28
CA PRO A 200 -42.07 11.72 -34.36
C PRO A 200 -43.05 12.32 -33.33
N ALA A 201 -42.56 12.69 -32.14
CA ALA A 201 -43.38 13.26 -31.07
C ALA A 201 -43.85 14.71 -31.35
N ILE A 202 -43.11 15.48 -32.15
CA ILE A 202 -43.43 16.89 -32.43
C ILE A 202 -43.88 17.17 -33.87
N ALA A 203 -43.61 16.27 -34.83
CA ALA A 203 -43.90 16.50 -36.25
C ALA A 203 -45.38 16.81 -36.53
N GLY A 204 -46.31 16.27 -35.73
CA GLY A 204 -47.74 16.56 -35.82
C GLY A 204 -48.17 17.93 -35.29
N ARG A 205 -47.28 18.66 -34.61
CA ARG A 205 -47.58 19.89 -33.88
C ARG A 205 -46.84 21.11 -34.43
N THR A 206 -46.33 21.04 -35.65
CA THR A 206 -45.54 22.11 -36.30
C THR A 206 -46.17 22.49 -37.63
N LYS A 207 -45.97 23.75 -38.07
CA LYS A 207 -46.34 24.17 -39.44
C LYS A 207 -45.45 23.46 -40.46
N HIS A 208 -44.14 23.49 -40.20
CA HIS A 208 -43.13 22.78 -40.99
C HIS A 208 -41.96 22.40 -40.09
N LEU A 209 -41.42 21.20 -40.24
CA LEU A 209 -40.25 20.74 -39.49
C LEU A 209 -39.13 20.40 -40.47
N THR A 210 -38.00 21.09 -40.36
CA THR A 210 -36.77 20.76 -41.12
C THR A 210 -35.74 20.16 -40.17
N GLN A 211 -35.33 18.91 -40.41
CA GLN A 211 -34.28 18.27 -39.64
C GLN A 211 -32.96 18.24 -40.43
N PHE A 212 -31.89 18.69 -39.77
CA PHE A 212 -30.52 18.67 -40.28
C PHE A 212 -29.80 17.42 -39.78
N VAL A 213 -29.53 16.50 -40.71
CA VAL A 213 -28.78 15.26 -40.48
C VAL A 213 -27.29 15.60 -40.35
N ARG A 214 -26.69 15.22 -39.21
CA ARG A 214 -25.24 15.38 -38.99
C ARG A 214 -24.46 14.11 -39.25
N SER A 215 -25.06 12.96 -38.97
CA SER A 215 -24.42 11.67 -39.25
C SER A 215 -25.45 10.58 -39.45
N LYS A 216 -25.13 9.60 -40.29
CA LYS A 216 -25.98 8.41 -40.51
C LYS A 216 -26.02 7.56 -39.24
N HIS A 217 -27.14 6.85 -39.00
CA HIS A 217 -27.32 5.97 -37.83
C HIS A 217 -28.02 4.66 -38.25
N TRP A 218 -27.63 3.54 -37.62
CA TRP A 218 -28.33 2.27 -37.79
C TRP A 218 -29.64 2.27 -36.97
N VAL A 219 -30.77 2.22 -37.68
CA VAL A 219 -32.12 2.16 -37.09
C VAL A 219 -32.66 0.73 -37.21
N LEU A 220 -33.04 0.15 -36.08
CA LEU A 220 -33.61 -1.18 -35.95
C LEU A 220 -35.14 -1.09 -35.80
N PRO A 221 -35.88 -2.17 -36.13
CA PRO A 221 -37.31 -2.24 -35.84
C PRO A 221 -37.61 -1.99 -34.35
N PRO A 222 -38.83 -1.51 -34.02
CA PRO A 222 -39.26 -1.29 -32.64
C PRO A 222 -39.05 -2.53 -31.78
N PHE A 223 -38.63 -2.30 -30.53
CA PHE A 223 -38.44 -3.36 -29.56
C PHE A 223 -39.65 -3.40 -28.62
N GLU A 224 -40.71 -4.08 -29.04
CA GLU A 224 -41.94 -4.22 -28.26
C GLU A 224 -42.19 -5.69 -27.91
N ILE A 225 -42.41 -5.96 -26.63
CA ILE A 225 -42.89 -7.25 -26.15
C ILE A 225 -44.37 -7.05 -25.81
N PRO A 226 -45.30 -7.82 -26.40
CA PRO A 226 -46.72 -7.71 -26.09
C PRO A 226 -46.97 -7.83 -24.59
N HIS A 227 -47.77 -6.92 -24.04
CA HIS A 227 -48.22 -7.03 -22.66
C HIS A 227 -49.23 -8.18 -22.56
N LEU A 228 -48.87 -9.22 -21.80
CA LEU A 228 -49.72 -10.39 -21.57
C LEU A 228 -50.12 -10.40 -20.08
N GLU A 229 -51.42 -10.33 -19.80
CA GLU A 229 -51.96 -10.33 -18.42
C GLU A 229 -51.45 -11.52 -17.60
N THR A 230 -51.30 -12.69 -18.23
CA THR A 230 -50.71 -13.89 -17.60
C THR A 230 -49.26 -13.67 -17.19
N VAL A 231 -48.44 -13.02 -18.02
CA VAL A 231 -47.03 -12.76 -17.71
C VAL A 231 -46.91 -11.74 -16.58
N GLU A 232 -47.74 -10.71 -16.58
CA GLU A 232 -47.82 -9.73 -15.50
C GLU A 232 -48.23 -10.39 -14.17
N PHE A 233 -49.27 -11.25 -14.21
CA PHE A 233 -49.71 -12.05 -13.06
C PHE A 233 -48.55 -12.90 -12.51
N LEU A 234 -47.83 -13.63 -13.37
CA LEU A 234 -46.69 -14.44 -12.95
C LEU A 234 -45.57 -13.60 -12.36
N CYS A 235 -45.28 -12.41 -12.91
CA CYS A 235 -44.27 -11.49 -12.37
C CYS A 235 -44.63 -10.96 -10.98
N LYS A 236 -45.92 -10.76 -10.70
CA LYS A 236 -46.41 -10.24 -9.42
C LYS A 236 -46.50 -11.32 -8.35
N TRP A 237 -46.93 -12.54 -8.71
CA TRP A 237 -47.36 -13.54 -7.74
C TRP A 237 -46.49 -14.79 -7.66
N ILE A 238 -45.68 -15.11 -8.66
CA ILE A 238 -44.79 -16.28 -8.63
C ILE A 238 -43.37 -15.88 -8.22
N PRO A 239 -42.89 -16.33 -7.03
CA PRO A 239 -41.54 -16.03 -6.58
C PRO A 239 -40.49 -16.47 -7.60
N GLY A 240 -39.54 -15.59 -7.91
CA GLY A 240 -38.43 -15.89 -8.82
C GLY A 240 -38.75 -15.72 -10.31
N PHE A 241 -40.01 -15.68 -10.74
CA PHE A 241 -40.36 -15.57 -12.17
C PHE A 241 -39.86 -14.26 -12.79
N LEU A 242 -40.05 -13.13 -12.10
CA LEU A 242 -39.54 -11.83 -12.52
C LEU A 242 -38.00 -11.82 -12.65
N PHE A 243 -37.30 -12.52 -11.76
CA PHE A 243 -35.84 -12.67 -11.84
C PHE A 243 -35.41 -13.52 -13.04
N LEU A 244 -36.14 -14.59 -13.36
CA LEU A 244 -35.88 -15.40 -14.55
C LEU A 244 -36.09 -14.60 -15.85
N LEU A 245 -37.17 -13.82 -15.95
CA LEU A 245 -37.39 -12.94 -17.10
C LEU A 245 -36.31 -11.86 -17.21
N ARG A 246 -35.90 -11.28 -16.08
CA ARG A 246 -34.78 -10.32 -16.06
C ARG A 246 -33.47 -10.98 -16.49
N LEU A 247 -33.19 -12.21 -16.06
CA LEU A 247 -32.02 -12.97 -16.49
C LEU A 247 -32.07 -13.26 -17.99
N ALA A 248 -33.23 -13.66 -18.53
CA ALA A 248 -33.40 -13.86 -19.96
C ALA A 248 -33.17 -12.56 -20.75
N ALA A 249 -33.71 -11.43 -20.29
CA ALA A 249 -33.47 -10.11 -20.88
C ALA A 249 -31.98 -9.72 -20.83
N PHE A 250 -31.30 -10.00 -19.72
CA PHE A 250 -29.85 -9.83 -19.60
C PHE A 250 -29.10 -10.67 -20.63
N LEU A 251 -29.35 -11.99 -20.71
CA LEU A 251 -28.67 -12.88 -21.64
C LEU A 251 -28.89 -12.46 -23.11
N LEU A 252 -30.10 -12.00 -23.46
CA LEU A 252 -30.40 -11.47 -24.78
C LEU A 252 -29.62 -10.18 -25.09
N CYS A 253 -29.53 -9.25 -24.14
CA CYS A 253 -28.75 -8.03 -24.29
C CYS A 253 -27.25 -8.34 -24.37
N GLU A 254 -26.76 -9.22 -23.50
CA GLU A 254 -25.36 -9.60 -23.39
C GLU A 254 -24.88 -10.35 -24.64
N ASN A 255 -25.72 -11.16 -25.29
CA ASN A 255 -25.39 -11.85 -26.54
C ASN A 255 -24.98 -10.89 -27.68
N ASN A 256 -25.33 -9.60 -27.60
CA ASN A 256 -24.85 -8.58 -28.54
C ASN A 256 -23.33 -8.34 -28.45
N ILE A 257 -22.66 -8.76 -27.37
CA ILE A 257 -21.20 -8.69 -27.21
C ILE A 257 -20.46 -9.42 -28.35
N ARG A 258 -21.08 -10.41 -28.99
CA ARG A 258 -20.52 -11.12 -30.14
C ARG A 258 -20.15 -10.18 -31.28
N GLY A 259 -20.94 -9.13 -31.49
CA GLY A 259 -20.68 -8.12 -32.52
C GLY A 259 -19.65 -7.07 -32.12
N LEU A 260 -19.22 -7.03 -30.85
CA LEU A 260 -18.32 -6.01 -30.33
C LEU A 260 -16.90 -6.15 -30.88
N TYR A 261 -16.36 -7.37 -30.95
CA TYR A 261 -14.95 -7.60 -31.29
C TYR A 261 -14.73 -7.70 -32.81
N MET A 262 -13.60 -7.18 -33.29
CA MET A 262 -13.21 -7.20 -34.71
C MET A 262 -12.63 -8.57 -35.13
N THR A 263 -13.34 -9.65 -34.82
CA THR A 263 -13.01 -11.04 -35.19
C THR A 263 -13.90 -11.54 -36.33
N GLU A 264 -13.55 -12.64 -37.00
CA GLU A 264 -14.39 -13.22 -38.06
C GLU A 264 -15.82 -13.58 -37.58
N PRO A 265 -16.03 -14.24 -36.42
CA PRO A 265 -17.38 -14.48 -35.92
C PRO A 265 -18.13 -13.19 -35.59
N GLY A 266 -17.41 -12.16 -35.12
CA GLY A 266 -17.98 -10.85 -34.86
C GLY A 266 -18.41 -10.13 -36.13
N ALA A 267 -17.60 -10.21 -37.19
CA ALA A 267 -17.92 -9.68 -38.51
C ALA A 267 -19.17 -10.35 -39.11
N ALA A 268 -19.26 -11.68 -39.02
CA ALA A 268 -20.44 -12.42 -39.46
C ALA A 268 -21.71 -12.00 -38.70
N TYR A 269 -21.60 -11.84 -37.37
CA TYR A 269 -22.71 -11.35 -36.54
C TYR A 269 -23.12 -9.93 -36.95
N ARG A 270 -22.16 -9.00 -37.10
CA ARG A 270 -22.42 -7.62 -37.53
C ARG A 270 -23.05 -7.57 -38.90
N ALA A 271 -22.60 -8.38 -39.87
CA ALA A 271 -23.17 -8.46 -41.21
C ALA A 271 -24.64 -8.89 -41.18
N GLY A 272 -24.99 -9.91 -40.38
CA GLY A 272 -26.38 -10.33 -40.19
C GLY A 272 -27.26 -9.22 -39.59
N ARG A 273 -26.76 -8.53 -38.55
CA ARG A 273 -27.48 -7.41 -37.92
C ARG A 273 -27.59 -6.20 -38.85
N ARG A 274 -26.56 -5.91 -39.64
CA ARG A 274 -26.55 -4.89 -40.70
C ARG A 274 -27.66 -5.17 -41.71
N ASN A 275 -27.73 -6.39 -42.22
CA ASN A 275 -28.76 -6.79 -43.18
C ASN A 275 -30.18 -6.61 -42.63
N THR A 276 -30.41 -6.98 -41.35
CA THR A 276 -31.70 -6.74 -40.68
C THR A 276 -32.05 -5.25 -40.62
N ALA A 277 -31.11 -4.41 -40.17
CA ALA A 277 -31.33 -2.97 -40.03
C ALA A 277 -31.54 -2.30 -41.39
N GLU A 278 -30.68 -2.58 -42.36
CA GLU A 278 -30.77 -2.01 -43.70
C GLU A 278 -32.06 -2.40 -44.41
N THR A 279 -32.46 -3.67 -44.35
CA THR A 279 -33.73 -4.15 -44.93
C THR A 279 -34.91 -3.40 -44.32
N TYR A 280 -34.92 -3.23 -43.00
CA TYR A 280 -35.97 -2.48 -42.30
C TYR A 280 -35.98 -1.00 -42.72
N MET A 281 -34.82 -0.34 -42.71
CA MET A 281 -34.70 1.07 -43.07
C MET A 281 -35.13 1.34 -44.52
N ARG A 282 -34.72 0.50 -45.46
CA ARG A 282 -35.11 0.61 -46.88
C ARG A 282 -36.60 0.36 -47.10
N LYS A 283 -37.20 -0.51 -46.30
CA LYS A 283 -38.64 -0.81 -46.36
C LYS A 283 -39.49 0.32 -45.79
N THR A 284 -39.06 0.94 -44.69
CA THR A 284 -39.91 1.86 -43.92
C THR A 284 -39.67 3.34 -44.27
N ALA A 285 -38.44 3.74 -44.60
CA ALA A 285 -38.13 5.14 -44.87
C ALA A 285 -38.63 5.62 -46.25
N PRO A 286 -38.93 6.92 -46.44
CA PRO A 286 -39.22 7.48 -47.75
C PRO A 286 -38.00 7.32 -48.69
N GLY A 287 -38.24 6.83 -49.91
CA GLY A 287 -37.18 6.55 -50.89
C GLY A 287 -36.23 7.74 -51.16
N LYS A 288 -36.77 8.97 -51.16
CA LYS A 288 -36.01 10.22 -51.35
C LYS A 288 -34.94 10.51 -50.28
N TYR A 289 -34.98 9.82 -49.13
CA TYR A 289 -34.10 10.07 -47.99
C TYR A 289 -33.10 8.94 -47.72
N LEU A 290 -33.11 7.85 -48.50
CA LEU A 290 -32.28 6.66 -48.24
C LEU A 290 -30.78 6.99 -48.21
N ASP A 291 -30.29 7.83 -49.11
CA ASP A 291 -28.86 8.18 -49.18
C ASP A 291 -28.37 8.95 -47.94
N MET A 292 -29.27 9.70 -47.29
CA MET A 292 -28.99 10.42 -46.04
C MET A 292 -29.12 9.53 -44.80
N LEU A 293 -29.82 8.40 -44.89
CA LEU A 293 -30.15 7.55 -43.74
C LEU A 293 -29.26 6.31 -43.64
N ILE A 294 -28.99 5.60 -44.75
CA ILE A 294 -28.32 4.29 -44.73
C ILE A 294 -26.81 4.43 -44.48
N PRO A 295 -26.27 3.96 -43.33
CA PRO A 295 -24.86 4.09 -42.98
C PRO A 295 -23.90 3.24 -43.81
N ASP A 296 -22.69 3.75 -44.01
CA ASP A 296 -21.57 3.12 -44.72
C ASP A 296 -20.54 2.46 -43.79
N TYR A 297 -20.65 2.63 -42.48
CA TYR A 297 -19.75 2.08 -41.47
C TYR A 297 -20.31 0.83 -40.76
N GLU A 298 -19.46 0.10 -40.02
CA GLU A 298 -19.80 -1.14 -39.31
C GLU A 298 -20.98 -1.02 -38.34
N PHE A 299 -21.81 -2.07 -38.29
CA PHE A 299 -22.92 -2.15 -37.33
C PHE A 299 -22.38 -2.22 -35.89
N GLY A 300 -22.88 -1.35 -35.02
CA GLY A 300 -22.44 -1.29 -33.60
C GLY A 300 -21.28 -0.34 -33.31
N CYS A 301 -20.65 0.26 -34.34
CA CYS A 301 -19.60 1.28 -34.12
C CYS A 301 -20.15 2.52 -33.40
N LYS A 302 -21.39 2.92 -33.69
CA LYS A 302 -22.16 3.90 -32.90
C LYS A 302 -23.28 3.20 -32.14
N ARG A 303 -23.82 3.86 -31.11
CA ARG A 303 -25.05 3.41 -30.43
C ARG A 303 -26.17 3.21 -31.47
N ARG A 304 -26.78 2.02 -31.44
CA ARG A 304 -27.91 1.65 -32.29
C ARG A 304 -29.19 2.33 -31.82
N ILE A 305 -30.11 2.61 -32.75
CA ILE A 305 -31.39 3.25 -32.46
C ILE A 305 -32.50 2.23 -32.70
N PHE A 306 -33.42 2.08 -31.75
CA PHE A 306 -34.69 1.39 -31.99
C PHE A 306 -35.70 2.41 -32.50
N ASP A 307 -36.37 2.09 -33.60
CA ASP A 307 -37.31 3.01 -34.21
C ASP A 307 -38.49 3.28 -33.27
N SER A 308 -38.78 4.56 -33.05
CA SER A 308 -39.91 5.05 -32.23
C SER A 308 -41.01 5.65 -33.10
N GLY A 309 -41.02 5.29 -34.39
CA GLY A 309 -41.87 5.91 -35.43
C GLY A 309 -41.16 7.03 -36.20
N TYR A 310 -39.83 7.13 -36.07
CA TYR A 310 -39.02 8.13 -36.74
C TYR A 310 -39.09 7.99 -38.26
N LEU A 311 -38.85 6.78 -38.79
CA LEU A 311 -38.84 6.56 -40.24
C LEU A 311 -40.22 6.82 -40.86
N GLU A 312 -41.28 6.47 -40.13
CA GLU A 312 -42.66 6.75 -40.54
C GLU A 312 -42.96 8.25 -40.53
N ALA A 313 -42.50 8.98 -39.51
CA ALA A 313 -42.71 10.43 -39.42
C ALA A 313 -42.08 11.22 -40.59
N LEU A 314 -41.06 10.66 -41.27
CA LEU A 314 -40.44 11.28 -42.44
C LEU A 314 -41.33 11.26 -43.70
N HIS A 315 -42.41 10.47 -43.73
CA HIS A 315 -43.39 10.50 -44.83
C HIS A 315 -44.35 11.70 -44.74
N ARG A 316 -44.41 12.37 -43.58
CA ARG A 316 -45.33 13.49 -43.39
C ARG A 316 -44.99 14.64 -44.36
N PRO A 317 -46.00 15.27 -44.99
CA PRO A 317 -45.76 16.33 -45.96
C PRO A 317 -45.13 17.59 -45.35
N ASN A 318 -45.30 17.80 -44.04
CA ASN A 318 -44.73 18.93 -43.30
C ASN A 318 -43.35 18.64 -42.69
N VAL A 319 -42.71 17.52 -43.05
CA VAL A 319 -41.37 17.15 -42.57
C VAL A 319 -40.38 17.14 -43.73
N THR A 320 -39.26 17.82 -43.56
CA THR A 320 -38.14 17.84 -44.50
C THR A 320 -36.87 17.37 -43.82
N LEU A 321 -36.22 16.36 -44.39
CA LEU A 321 -34.89 15.92 -44.00
C LEU A 321 -33.85 16.52 -44.97
N THR A 322 -32.78 17.11 -44.45
CA THR A 322 -31.65 17.60 -45.23
C THR A 322 -30.32 17.25 -44.55
N ASN A 323 -29.28 17.03 -45.35
CA ASN A 323 -27.89 16.88 -44.91
C ASN A 323 -27.01 18.06 -45.39
N ASP A 324 -27.64 19.16 -45.83
CA ASP A 324 -26.93 20.36 -46.23
C ASP A 324 -26.13 20.91 -45.04
N PRO A 325 -24.80 21.13 -45.19
CA PRO A 325 -23.99 21.67 -44.11
C PRO A 325 -24.48 23.05 -43.67
N ILE A 326 -24.63 23.22 -42.35
CA ILE A 326 -24.97 24.50 -41.73
C ILE A 326 -23.74 25.41 -41.81
N VAL A 327 -23.91 26.60 -42.39
CA VAL A 327 -22.85 27.61 -42.54
C VAL A 327 -22.88 28.59 -41.37
N GLU A 328 -24.05 29.13 -41.05
CA GLU A 328 -24.28 30.03 -39.92
C GLU A 328 -25.75 30.07 -39.54
N PHE A 329 -26.03 30.51 -38.32
CA PHE A 329 -27.37 30.94 -37.91
C PHE A 329 -27.59 32.40 -38.30
N VAL A 330 -28.75 32.70 -38.87
CA VAL A 330 -29.16 34.04 -39.30
C VAL A 330 -30.41 34.49 -38.53
N GLU A 331 -30.82 35.74 -38.70
CA GLU A 331 -31.91 36.35 -37.92
C GLU A 331 -33.23 35.55 -37.99
N ASP A 332 -33.61 35.07 -39.17
CA ASP A 332 -34.89 34.39 -39.43
C ASP A 332 -34.75 32.87 -39.72
N GLY A 333 -33.59 32.27 -39.44
CA GLY A 333 -33.38 30.84 -39.69
C GLY A 333 -31.94 30.34 -39.73
N ILE A 334 -31.70 29.32 -40.54
CA ILE A 334 -30.41 28.64 -40.70
C ILE A 334 -29.95 28.74 -42.14
N ARG A 335 -28.73 29.26 -42.37
CA ARG A 335 -28.11 29.35 -43.69
C ARG A 335 -27.32 28.09 -44.00
N THR A 336 -27.57 27.51 -45.17
CA THR A 336 -26.81 26.41 -45.77
C THR A 336 -26.28 26.82 -47.13
N GLY A 337 -25.49 25.94 -47.78
CA GLY A 337 -25.05 26.17 -49.16
C GLY A 337 -26.18 26.22 -50.20
N SER A 338 -27.36 25.68 -49.85
CA SER A 338 -28.55 25.60 -50.71
C SER A 338 -29.53 26.77 -50.52
N GLY A 339 -29.36 27.58 -49.47
CA GLY A 339 -30.22 28.73 -49.19
C GLY A 339 -30.43 28.98 -47.69
N VAL A 340 -31.50 29.69 -47.35
CA VAL A 340 -31.91 29.92 -45.95
C VAL A 340 -33.14 29.09 -45.64
N THR A 341 -33.03 28.22 -44.65
CA THR A 341 -34.18 27.51 -44.06
C THR A 341 -34.78 28.38 -42.97
N LYS A 342 -35.97 28.93 -43.21
CA LYS A 342 -36.68 29.74 -42.21
C LYS A 342 -37.06 28.91 -40.99
N ALA A 343 -36.86 29.47 -39.80
CA ALA A 343 -37.22 28.82 -38.55
C ALA A 343 -37.71 29.87 -37.54
N ASP A 344 -38.79 29.56 -36.83
CA ASP A 344 -39.25 30.32 -35.66
C ASP A 344 -38.68 29.72 -34.36
N VAL A 345 -38.34 28.43 -34.39
CA VAL A 345 -37.74 27.68 -33.29
C VAL A 345 -36.62 26.79 -33.81
N ILE A 346 -35.47 26.83 -33.14
CA ILE A 346 -34.36 25.90 -33.36
C ILE A 346 -34.28 24.93 -32.17
N VAL A 347 -34.36 23.64 -32.47
CA VAL A 347 -34.17 22.59 -31.48
C VAL A 347 -32.83 21.90 -31.67
N LEU A 348 -32.01 21.92 -30.63
CA LEU A 348 -30.71 21.28 -30.59
C LEU A 348 -30.85 19.85 -30.02
N ALA A 349 -30.73 18.87 -30.91
CA ALA A 349 -30.61 17.45 -30.62
C ALA A 349 -29.17 16.95 -30.93
N ASN A 350 -28.18 17.80 -30.63
CA ASN A 350 -26.78 17.66 -31.00
C ASN A 350 -25.89 17.00 -29.93
N GLY A 351 -26.49 16.52 -28.83
CA GLY A 351 -25.83 15.69 -27.82
C GLY A 351 -25.20 16.46 -26.67
N TYR A 352 -24.18 15.86 -26.05
CA TYR A 352 -23.56 16.32 -24.81
C TYR A 352 -22.05 16.50 -24.96
N ALA A 353 -21.42 17.22 -24.04
CA ALA A 353 -19.98 17.15 -23.85
C ALA A 353 -19.62 15.77 -23.26
N THR A 354 -18.84 14.97 -23.98
CA THR A 354 -18.43 13.61 -23.56
C THR A 354 -16.94 13.53 -23.30
N ASN A 355 -16.46 12.40 -22.76
CA ASN A 355 -15.07 12.18 -22.33
C ASN A 355 -14.60 13.16 -21.23
N THR A 356 -15.55 13.77 -20.52
CA THR A 356 -15.35 14.58 -19.33
C THR A 356 -16.12 13.93 -18.18
N PHE A 357 -15.52 13.88 -16.99
CA PHE A 357 -16.09 13.23 -15.81
C PHE A 357 -16.10 14.21 -14.65
N LEU A 358 -17.19 14.22 -13.87
CA LEU A 358 -17.47 15.25 -12.85
C LEU A 358 -17.39 16.68 -13.42
N PRO A 359 -18.13 16.99 -14.52
CA PRO A 359 -18.04 18.30 -15.16
C PRO A 359 -18.38 19.42 -14.18
N GLY A 360 -17.55 20.47 -14.19
CA GLY A 360 -17.70 21.63 -13.30
C GLY A 360 -17.15 21.45 -11.88
N VAL A 361 -16.55 20.28 -11.56
CA VAL A 361 -15.94 20.01 -10.25
C VAL A 361 -14.42 20.00 -10.38
N THR A 362 -13.73 20.87 -9.64
CA THR A 362 -12.28 20.79 -9.48
C THR A 362 -11.95 19.76 -8.40
N LEU A 363 -11.49 18.57 -8.79
CA LEU A 363 -11.12 17.49 -7.87
C LEU A 363 -9.61 17.48 -7.61
N VAL A 364 -9.20 17.55 -6.34
CA VAL A 364 -7.80 17.66 -5.90
C VAL A 364 -7.46 16.56 -4.89
N GLY A 365 -6.55 15.67 -5.25
CA GLY A 365 -6.06 14.58 -4.42
C GLY A 365 -4.78 14.93 -3.64
N ARG A 366 -4.01 13.89 -3.28
CA ARG A 366 -2.75 13.99 -2.54
C ARG A 366 -1.76 14.95 -3.20
N GLY A 367 -0.98 15.66 -2.38
CA GLY A 367 0.04 16.59 -2.85
C GLY A 367 -0.48 17.74 -3.72
N GLY A 368 -1.80 18.02 -3.69
CA GLY A 368 -2.42 19.06 -4.51
C GLY A 368 -2.59 18.70 -5.99
N VAL A 369 -2.47 17.42 -6.36
CA VAL A 369 -2.63 16.95 -7.75
C VAL A 369 -4.10 16.97 -8.15
N THR A 370 -4.42 17.58 -9.29
CA THR A 370 -5.79 17.62 -9.82
C THR A 370 -6.12 16.38 -10.65
N ALA A 371 -7.40 16.00 -10.73
CA ALA A 371 -7.85 14.88 -11.56
C ALA A 371 -7.44 15.03 -13.04
N ASP A 372 -7.45 16.25 -13.58
CA ASP A 372 -6.99 16.53 -14.95
C ASP A 372 -5.50 16.22 -15.15
N LYS A 373 -4.65 16.56 -14.16
CA LYS A 373 -3.22 16.25 -14.20
C LYS A 373 -2.97 14.74 -14.08
N HIS A 374 -3.72 14.07 -13.21
CA HIS A 374 -3.68 12.62 -13.06
C HIS A 374 -4.08 11.90 -14.35
N TRP A 375 -5.22 12.26 -14.95
CA TRP A 375 -5.62 11.70 -16.23
C TRP A 375 -4.65 12.02 -17.35
N ALA A 376 -4.02 13.21 -17.36
CA ALA A 376 -2.97 13.51 -18.32
C ALA A 376 -1.77 12.54 -18.20
N SER A 377 -1.36 12.15 -16.98
CA SER A 377 -0.27 11.18 -16.79
C SER A 377 -0.61 9.76 -17.28
N LEU A 378 -1.91 9.41 -17.34
CA LEU A 378 -2.43 8.16 -17.91
C LEU A 378 -2.75 8.25 -19.41
N GLY A 379 -2.46 9.38 -20.06
CA GLY A 379 -2.77 9.63 -21.47
C GLY A 379 -4.25 9.91 -21.76
N GLY A 380 -5.05 10.24 -20.74
CA GLY A 380 -6.46 10.58 -20.82
C GLY A 380 -7.28 9.99 -19.65
N PRO A 381 -8.59 10.29 -19.57
CA PRO A 381 -9.43 9.79 -18.49
C PRO A 381 -9.37 8.26 -18.35
N GLY A 382 -9.29 7.81 -17.11
CA GLY A 382 -9.15 6.41 -16.71
C GLY A 382 -9.35 6.27 -15.21
N ALA A 383 -9.74 5.07 -14.77
CA ALA A 383 -9.89 4.72 -13.37
C ALA A 383 -9.77 3.19 -13.21
N TYR A 384 -9.13 2.73 -12.13
CA TYR A 384 -9.06 1.32 -11.77
C TYR A 384 -10.46 0.76 -11.51
N ASN A 385 -10.76 -0.37 -12.16
CA ASN A 385 -12.09 -0.98 -12.18
C ASN A 385 -13.22 0.01 -12.52
N THR A 386 -12.92 1.02 -13.35
CA THR A 386 -13.81 2.10 -13.79
C THR A 386 -14.28 3.06 -12.68
N THR A 387 -13.68 3.02 -11.48
CA THR A 387 -14.20 3.73 -10.29
C THR A 387 -13.16 4.39 -9.40
N SER A 388 -12.00 3.76 -9.15
CA SER A 388 -10.98 4.27 -8.21
C SER A 388 -9.82 4.94 -8.94
N MET A 389 -9.24 6.00 -8.37
CA MET A 389 -8.11 6.74 -8.92
C MET A 389 -7.00 6.85 -7.88
N SER A 390 -5.75 6.57 -8.29
CA SER A 390 -4.60 6.62 -7.40
C SER A 390 -4.28 8.05 -6.97
N GLY A 391 -3.98 8.25 -5.69
CA GLY A 391 -3.76 9.58 -5.13
C GLY A 391 -5.06 10.32 -4.80
N PHE A 392 -6.21 9.66 -4.91
CA PHE A 392 -7.53 10.16 -4.49
C PHE A 392 -8.15 9.19 -3.48
N PRO A 393 -7.65 9.13 -2.24
CA PRO A 393 -8.09 8.14 -1.26
C PRO A 393 -9.58 8.28 -0.95
N ASN A 394 -10.25 7.18 -0.64
CA ASN A 394 -11.68 7.15 -0.29
C ASN A 394 -12.63 7.76 -1.35
N LEU A 395 -12.15 8.05 -2.57
CA LEU A 395 -12.96 8.51 -3.70
C LEU A 395 -13.39 7.34 -4.58
N PHE A 396 -14.66 7.33 -4.97
CA PHE A 396 -15.20 6.37 -5.95
C PHE A 396 -16.09 7.10 -6.97
N VAL A 397 -15.71 7.05 -8.25
CA VAL A 397 -16.49 7.66 -9.35
C VAL A 397 -17.41 6.61 -9.94
N ILE A 398 -18.73 6.78 -9.77
CA ILE A 398 -19.73 5.85 -10.25
C ILE A 398 -20.26 6.32 -11.61
N LEU A 399 -20.28 5.41 -12.58
CA LEU A 399 -20.43 5.77 -14.00
C LEU A 399 -19.24 6.65 -14.47
N GLY A 400 -18.05 6.34 -13.96
CA GLY A 400 -16.79 7.01 -14.31
C GLY A 400 -16.23 6.59 -15.67
N PRO A 401 -14.93 6.83 -15.90
CA PRO A 401 -14.25 6.42 -17.13
C PRO A 401 -14.44 4.93 -17.41
N ASN A 402 -14.75 4.60 -18.66
CA ASN A 402 -14.91 3.24 -19.17
C ASN A 402 -16.04 2.41 -18.53
N THR A 403 -17.03 3.02 -17.87
CA THR A 403 -18.14 2.27 -17.24
C THR A 403 -19.33 2.02 -18.18
N GLY A 404 -19.49 2.82 -19.24
CA GLY A 404 -20.65 2.76 -20.12
C GLY A 404 -20.77 1.41 -20.85
N SER A 405 -21.98 1.04 -21.29
CA SER A 405 -22.19 -0.13 -22.12
C SER A 405 -22.84 0.24 -23.46
N GLY A 406 -22.26 -0.26 -24.54
CA GLY A 406 -22.82 -0.14 -25.89
C GLY A 406 -23.90 -1.19 -26.21
N HIS A 407 -24.09 -2.20 -25.34
CA HIS A 407 -24.90 -3.39 -25.67
C HIS A 407 -25.87 -3.85 -24.57
N THR A 408 -25.79 -3.31 -23.35
CA THR A 408 -26.62 -3.71 -22.19
C THR A 408 -26.83 -2.55 -21.20
N SER A 409 -27.30 -2.85 -19.98
CA SER A 409 -27.85 -1.89 -19.01
C SER A 409 -26.82 -1.11 -18.20
N ALA A 410 -26.98 0.22 -18.17
CA ALA A 410 -26.19 1.10 -17.30
C ALA A 410 -26.48 0.89 -15.80
N PHE A 411 -27.68 0.43 -15.43
CA PHE A 411 -28.00 0.09 -14.03
C PHE A 411 -27.09 -1.02 -13.50
N MET A 412 -26.81 -2.03 -14.32
CA MET A 412 -25.92 -3.12 -13.93
C MET A 412 -24.48 -2.63 -13.72
N ALA A 413 -23.99 -1.76 -14.62
CA ALA A 413 -22.67 -1.17 -14.48
C ALA A 413 -22.55 -0.31 -13.20
N VAL A 414 -23.59 0.47 -12.89
CA VAL A 414 -23.70 1.24 -11.64
C VAL A 414 -23.68 0.33 -10.42
N GLU A 415 -24.51 -0.71 -10.38
CA GLU A 415 -24.55 -1.66 -9.26
C GLU A 415 -23.20 -2.38 -9.08
N ASN A 416 -22.54 -2.78 -10.17
CA ASN A 416 -21.22 -3.39 -10.13
C ASN A 416 -20.17 -2.45 -9.53
N ALA A 417 -20.11 -1.20 -9.99
CA ALA A 417 -19.19 -0.18 -9.49
C ALA A 417 -19.44 0.15 -8.00
N VAL A 418 -20.71 0.29 -7.59
CA VAL A 418 -21.10 0.53 -6.19
C VAL A 418 -20.71 -0.67 -5.33
N ASN A 419 -21.06 -1.88 -5.74
CA ASN A 419 -20.73 -3.09 -5.00
C ASN A 419 -19.22 -3.26 -4.80
N PHE A 420 -18.42 -2.94 -5.82
CA PHE A 420 -16.97 -2.92 -5.71
C PHE A 420 -16.48 -1.87 -4.71
N ALA A 421 -16.91 -0.62 -4.87
CA ALA A 421 -16.52 0.49 -3.99
C ALA A 421 -16.82 0.16 -2.51
N LEU A 422 -18.01 -0.38 -2.23
CA LEU A 422 -18.42 -0.76 -0.88
C LEU A 422 -17.57 -1.89 -0.29
N ARG A 423 -17.12 -2.87 -1.11
CA ARG A 423 -16.19 -3.93 -0.66
C ARG A 423 -14.81 -3.38 -0.34
N ILE A 424 -14.29 -2.47 -1.18
CA ILE A 424 -12.98 -1.83 -0.99
C ILE A 424 -12.97 -0.91 0.23
N MET A 425 -14.03 -0.13 0.45
CA MET A 425 -14.12 0.77 1.61
C MET A 425 -14.42 0.04 2.92
N LYS A 426 -14.86 -1.23 2.89
CA LYS A 426 -15.28 -1.98 4.09
C LYS A 426 -14.24 -1.95 5.22
N PRO A 427 -12.94 -2.16 5.00
CA PRO A 427 -11.95 -2.05 6.06
C PRO A 427 -11.95 -0.69 6.76
N VAL A 428 -12.09 0.40 6.00
CA VAL A 428 -12.17 1.76 6.54
C VAL A 428 -13.51 1.99 7.25
N LEU A 429 -14.63 1.48 6.70
CA LEU A 429 -15.94 1.52 7.36
C LEU A 429 -15.97 0.78 8.70
N ASP A 430 -15.30 -0.36 8.77
CA ASP A 430 -15.14 -1.18 9.98
C ASP A 430 -14.15 -0.55 10.99
N GLY A 431 -13.55 0.60 10.68
CA GLY A 431 -12.54 1.27 11.50
C GLY A 431 -11.19 0.55 11.55
N ARG A 432 -10.89 -0.32 10.57
CA ARG A 432 -9.61 -1.03 10.46
C ARG A 432 -8.52 -0.23 9.75
N ALA A 433 -8.89 0.88 9.14
CA ALA A 433 -8.05 1.83 8.44
C ALA A 433 -8.77 3.18 8.41
N ASP A 434 -8.03 4.25 8.13
CA ASP A 434 -8.56 5.62 8.04
C ASP A 434 -8.86 6.02 6.59
N ALA A 435 -8.09 5.47 5.64
CA ALA A 435 -8.27 5.66 4.23
C ALA A 435 -7.89 4.41 3.41
N VAL A 436 -8.41 4.33 2.19
CA VAL A 436 -8.01 3.36 1.16
C VAL A 436 -7.70 4.09 -0.15
N ASP A 437 -6.58 3.76 -0.77
CA ASP A 437 -6.13 4.32 -2.05
C ASP A 437 -5.68 3.19 -2.98
N VAL A 438 -5.85 3.35 -4.29
CA VAL A 438 -5.37 2.37 -5.27
C VAL A 438 -3.92 2.66 -5.63
N LYS A 439 -3.11 1.62 -5.80
CA LYS A 439 -1.72 1.76 -6.24
C LYS A 439 -1.66 2.30 -7.66
N TYR A 440 -0.74 3.23 -7.91
CA TYR A 440 -0.60 3.87 -9.21
C TYR A 440 -0.27 2.85 -10.31
N GLU A 441 0.60 1.89 -10.03
CA GLU A 441 0.99 0.85 -10.98
C GLU A 441 -0.20 -0.06 -11.34
N ALA A 442 -1.08 -0.34 -10.37
CA ALA A 442 -2.27 -1.14 -10.58
C ALA A 442 -3.30 -0.39 -11.45
N GLU A 443 -3.54 0.90 -11.17
CA GLU A 443 -4.39 1.75 -12.00
C GLU A 443 -3.85 1.87 -13.43
N GLN A 444 -2.55 2.15 -13.58
CA GLN A 444 -1.91 2.28 -14.88
C GLN A 444 -2.02 0.99 -15.70
N ALA A 445 -1.74 -0.17 -15.09
CA ALA A 445 -1.86 -1.47 -15.74
C ALA A 445 -3.31 -1.75 -16.18
N TYR A 446 -4.29 -1.45 -15.31
CA TYR A 446 -5.70 -1.62 -15.63
C TYR A 446 -6.15 -0.71 -16.78
N VAL A 447 -5.82 0.58 -16.73
CA VAL A 447 -6.19 1.55 -17.76
C VAL A 447 -5.58 1.18 -19.10
N LYS A 448 -4.32 0.72 -19.10
CA LYS A 448 -3.67 0.22 -20.31
C LYS A 448 -4.41 -0.97 -20.92
N ASP A 449 -4.74 -2.00 -20.11
CA ASP A 449 -5.51 -3.17 -20.56
C ASP A 449 -6.85 -2.77 -21.18
N ILE A 450 -7.58 -1.85 -20.54
CA ILE A 450 -8.85 -1.34 -21.05
C ILE A 450 -8.71 -0.63 -22.39
N GLN A 451 -7.67 0.18 -22.59
CA GLN A 451 -7.46 0.86 -23.86
C GLN A 451 -6.98 -0.09 -24.96
N ASP A 452 -6.07 -1.01 -24.64
CA ASP A 452 -5.59 -2.04 -25.56
C ASP A 452 -6.78 -2.90 -26.04
N LYS A 453 -7.61 -3.38 -25.10
CA LYS A 453 -8.80 -4.15 -25.44
C LYS A 453 -9.82 -3.34 -26.23
N SER A 454 -10.02 -2.07 -25.88
CA SER A 454 -10.92 -1.19 -26.63
C SER A 454 -10.53 -1.08 -28.10
N SER A 455 -9.22 -1.07 -28.42
CA SER A 455 -8.73 -0.98 -29.80
C SER A 455 -9.09 -2.18 -30.68
N GLU A 456 -9.40 -3.33 -30.08
CA GLU A 456 -9.83 -4.56 -30.77
C GLU A 456 -11.35 -4.58 -31.05
N THR A 457 -12.07 -3.56 -30.62
CA THR A 457 -13.54 -3.49 -30.75
C THR A 457 -13.98 -2.70 -31.97
N VAL A 458 -15.24 -2.88 -32.36
CA VAL A 458 -15.91 -2.15 -33.45
C VAL A 458 -15.93 -0.65 -33.23
N PHE A 459 -15.72 -0.15 -32.00
CA PHE A 459 -15.62 1.27 -31.71
C PHE A 459 -14.43 1.95 -32.42
N PHE A 460 -13.43 1.16 -32.82
CA PHE A 460 -12.24 1.61 -33.53
C PHE A 460 -12.24 1.24 -35.01
N SER A 461 -13.37 0.79 -35.56
CA SER A 461 -13.49 0.40 -36.98
C SER A 461 -13.57 1.58 -37.95
N GLY A 462 -13.24 2.81 -37.52
CA GLY A 462 -13.17 4.00 -38.37
C GLY A 462 -14.42 4.91 -38.39
N CYS A 463 -15.46 4.65 -37.57
CA CYS A 463 -16.58 5.59 -37.46
C CYS A 463 -16.35 6.68 -36.40
N ASN A 464 -17.00 7.83 -36.56
CA ASN A 464 -16.98 8.90 -35.57
C ASN A 464 -18.14 8.74 -34.55
N SER A 465 -17.81 8.43 -33.30
CA SER A 465 -18.77 8.24 -32.20
C SER A 465 -18.39 9.07 -30.98
N TRP A 466 -19.36 9.39 -30.12
CA TRP A 466 -19.08 10.11 -28.88
C TRP A 466 -18.32 9.27 -27.83
N TYR A 467 -18.11 7.97 -28.09
CA TYR A 467 -17.34 7.08 -27.22
C TYR A 467 -15.85 7.36 -27.29
N THR A 468 -15.37 7.81 -28.45
CA THR A 468 -13.95 7.98 -28.75
C THR A 468 -13.60 9.45 -28.93
N GLN A 469 -12.37 9.81 -28.53
CA GLN A 469 -11.80 11.12 -28.79
C GLN A 469 -10.39 10.97 -29.36
N THR A 470 -10.08 11.76 -30.37
CA THR A 470 -8.72 11.89 -30.93
C THR A 470 -8.25 13.30 -30.61
N LYS A 471 -7.15 13.42 -29.85
CA LYS A 471 -6.43 14.71 -29.68
C LYS A 471 -5.35 14.80 -30.75
N ASP A 472 -5.00 16.02 -31.17
CA ASP A 472 -4.06 16.29 -32.26
C ASP A 472 -2.78 15.43 -32.16
N GLY A 473 -2.56 14.56 -33.14
CA GLY A 473 -1.39 13.66 -33.22
C GLY A 473 -1.42 12.41 -32.31
N ALA A 474 -2.42 12.24 -31.45
CA ALA A 474 -2.54 11.09 -30.54
C ALA A 474 -3.41 9.96 -31.13
N LYS A 475 -3.20 8.73 -30.64
CA LYS A 475 -4.10 7.61 -30.96
C LYS A 475 -5.51 7.91 -30.42
N PRO A 476 -6.58 7.52 -31.15
CA PRO A 476 -7.94 7.61 -30.63
C PRO A 476 -8.05 6.88 -29.29
N ARG A 477 -8.82 7.42 -28.34
CA ARG A 477 -9.01 6.85 -27.01
C ARG A 477 -10.49 6.67 -26.73
N ASN A 478 -10.88 5.56 -26.12
CA ASN A 478 -12.25 5.34 -25.64
C ASN A 478 -12.27 5.59 -24.12
N ALA A 479 -12.87 6.69 -23.68
CA ALA A 479 -13.04 6.95 -22.24
C ALA A 479 -14.45 6.61 -21.74
N MET A 480 -15.40 6.27 -22.61
CA MET A 480 -16.82 6.17 -22.23
C MET A 480 -17.26 4.74 -21.98
N VAL A 481 -16.90 3.80 -22.88
CA VAL A 481 -17.50 2.46 -22.93
C VAL A 481 -16.53 1.39 -22.43
N TYR A 482 -17.06 0.42 -21.70
CA TYR A 482 -16.35 -0.75 -21.23
C TYR A 482 -16.12 -1.75 -22.38
N PRO A 483 -14.88 -2.24 -22.60
CA PRO A 483 -14.57 -3.10 -23.74
C PRO A 483 -14.86 -4.59 -23.50
N TYR A 484 -15.31 -4.97 -22.31
CA TYR A 484 -15.70 -6.34 -21.98
C TYR A 484 -17.21 -6.45 -21.73
N SER A 485 -17.66 -7.68 -21.46
CA SER A 485 -19.05 -7.99 -21.11
C SER A 485 -19.41 -7.44 -19.72
N GLN A 486 -20.69 -7.17 -19.44
CA GLN A 486 -21.11 -6.82 -18.07
C GLN A 486 -21.02 -8.01 -17.12
N GLY A 487 -21.08 -9.25 -17.62
CA GLY A 487 -20.75 -10.43 -16.84
C GLY A 487 -19.30 -10.43 -16.35
N HIS A 488 -18.36 -10.02 -17.19
CA HIS A 488 -16.96 -9.82 -16.81
C HIS A 488 -16.83 -8.72 -15.74
N PHE A 489 -17.49 -7.58 -15.95
CA PHE A 489 -17.43 -6.47 -14.99
C PHE A 489 -18.02 -6.85 -13.62
N TRP A 490 -19.13 -7.58 -13.62
CA TRP A 490 -19.72 -8.13 -12.40
C TRP A 490 -18.74 -9.04 -11.65
N TYR A 491 -18.06 -9.93 -12.36
CA TYR A 491 -17.09 -10.86 -11.77
C TYR A 491 -15.89 -10.12 -11.14
N THR A 492 -15.31 -9.14 -11.85
CA THR A 492 -14.18 -8.36 -11.31
C THR A 492 -14.60 -7.51 -10.11
N CYS A 493 -15.82 -6.98 -10.11
CA CYS A 493 -16.39 -6.25 -8.98
C CYS A 493 -16.75 -7.16 -7.78
N LEU A 494 -17.06 -8.43 -8.02
CA LEU A 494 -17.38 -9.42 -6.99
C LEU A 494 -16.14 -9.85 -6.20
N LEU A 495 -15.01 -10.03 -6.89
CA LEU A 495 -13.75 -10.52 -6.32
C LEU A 495 -12.65 -9.45 -6.46
N PRO A 496 -12.68 -8.38 -5.64
CA PRO A 496 -11.67 -7.33 -5.70
C PRO A 496 -10.28 -7.85 -5.33
N LYS A 497 -9.25 -7.37 -6.04
CA LYS A 497 -7.84 -7.62 -5.73
C LYS A 497 -7.38 -6.67 -4.63
N PHE A 498 -7.57 -7.04 -3.36
CA PHE A 498 -7.21 -6.19 -2.22
C PHE A 498 -5.73 -5.77 -2.18
N GLN A 499 -4.82 -6.57 -2.74
CA GLN A 499 -3.38 -6.27 -2.83
C GLN A 499 -3.05 -5.04 -3.71
N ASP A 500 -3.97 -4.65 -4.60
CA ASP A 500 -3.82 -3.50 -5.49
C ASP A 500 -4.14 -2.17 -4.77
N PHE A 501 -4.50 -2.24 -3.47
CA PHE A 501 -4.88 -1.09 -2.64
C PHE A 501 -3.97 -0.97 -1.41
N ASP A 502 -3.73 0.26 -0.99
CA ASP A 502 -3.07 0.60 0.27
C ASP A 502 -4.10 1.14 1.27
N TYR A 503 -4.02 0.65 2.51
CA TYR A 503 -4.86 1.11 3.61
C TYR A 503 -4.01 1.90 4.60
N THR A 504 -4.42 3.13 4.90
CA THR A 504 -3.73 4.00 5.85
C THR A 504 -4.20 3.73 7.28
N ALA A 505 -3.28 3.67 8.23
CA ALA A 505 -3.57 3.69 9.67
C ALA A 505 -2.92 4.93 10.30
N SER A 506 -3.51 5.52 11.33
CA SER A 506 -2.95 6.68 12.02
C SER A 506 -2.73 6.45 13.52
N VAL A 507 -1.72 7.14 14.08
CA VAL A 507 -1.45 7.23 15.51
C VAL A 507 -1.15 8.68 15.87
N GLU A 508 -1.87 9.21 16.85
CA GLU A 508 -1.64 10.55 17.39
C GLU A 508 -0.56 10.54 18.48
N LEU A 509 0.54 11.25 18.24
CA LEU A 509 1.53 11.63 19.25
C LEU A 509 1.36 13.10 19.61
N ASP A 510 1.85 13.51 20.79
CA ASP A 510 1.78 14.91 21.21
C ASP A 510 2.55 15.85 20.25
N SER A 511 3.53 15.31 19.51
CA SER A 511 4.35 16.03 18.55
C SER A 511 3.90 15.92 17.08
N ALA A 512 3.06 14.93 16.71
CA ALA A 512 2.58 14.73 15.33
C ALA A 512 1.52 13.63 15.21
N THR A 513 0.74 13.68 14.13
CA THR A 513 -0.04 12.54 13.63
C THR A 513 0.87 11.69 12.75
N LEU A 514 1.08 10.42 13.13
CA LEU A 514 1.84 9.47 12.35
C LEU A 514 0.91 8.70 11.42
N LEU A 515 1.24 8.66 10.14
CA LEU A 515 0.60 7.77 9.19
C LEU A 515 1.40 6.47 9.10
N GLY A 516 0.69 5.37 8.94
CA GLY A 516 1.21 4.03 8.79
C GLY A 516 0.42 3.29 7.71
N SER A 517 0.92 2.12 7.34
CA SER A 517 0.23 1.23 6.42
C SER A 517 -0.41 0.08 7.19
N SER A 518 -1.54 -0.41 6.69
CA SER A 518 -2.19 -1.61 7.22
C SER A 518 -2.26 -2.68 6.13
N SER A 519 -1.55 -3.79 6.33
CA SER A 519 -1.55 -4.94 5.42
C SER A 519 -1.44 -6.25 6.20
N ASP A 520 -2.05 -7.33 5.69
CA ASP A 520 -2.00 -8.68 6.29
C ASP A 520 -2.36 -8.74 7.78
N GLY A 521 -3.25 -7.85 8.24
CA GLY A 521 -3.65 -7.78 9.65
C GLY A 521 -2.63 -7.13 10.59
N VAL A 522 -1.63 -6.43 10.05
CA VAL A 522 -0.61 -5.68 10.79
C VAL A 522 -0.59 -4.22 10.32
N GLU A 523 -0.57 -3.31 11.30
CA GLU A 523 -0.32 -1.89 11.08
C GLU A 523 1.17 -1.61 11.30
N SER A 524 1.82 -0.94 10.34
CA SER A 524 3.24 -0.63 10.36
C SER A 524 3.47 0.87 10.25
N PHE A 525 4.25 1.40 11.18
CA PHE A 525 4.66 2.80 11.26
C PHE A 525 6.18 2.83 11.18
N HIS A 526 6.72 3.41 10.10
CA HIS A 526 8.14 3.37 9.79
C HIS A 526 8.75 4.76 9.87
N GLY A 527 9.97 4.86 10.40
CA GLY A 527 10.76 6.09 10.35
C GLY A 527 10.33 7.14 11.35
N ILE A 528 9.89 6.70 12.54
CA ILE A 528 9.50 7.62 13.61
C ILE A 528 10.77 8.13 14.29
N PRO A 529 11.09 9.44 14.23
CA PRO A 529 12.28 9.98 14.87
C PRO A 529 12.18 9.84 16.40
N TYR A 530 13.20 9.27 17.03
CA TYR A 530 13.29 9.20 18.49
C TYR A 530 14.28 10.22 19.08
N ALA A 531 15.14 10.80 18.24
CA ALA A 531 16.14 11.79 18.60
C ALA A 531 16.32 12.83 17.48
N GLU A 532 16.99 13.94 17.77
CA GLU A 532 17.46 14.90 16.77
C GLU A 532 18.43 14.23 15.78
N PRO A 533 18.40 14.58 14.48
CA PRO A 533 19.32 14.05 13.50
C PRO A 533 20.80 14.29 13.90
N PRO A 534 21.65 13.25 13.96
CA PRO A 534 23.03 13.37 14.43
C PRO A 534 23.96 13.89 13.31
N VAL A 535 23.57 14.99 12.67
CA VAL A 535 24.24 15.60 11.52
C VAL A 535 25.01 16.86 11.92
N GLY A 536 26.00 17.24 11.11
CA GLY A 536 26.79 18.45 11.31
C GLY A 536 27.40 18.52 12.71
N PRO A 537 27.09 19.53 13.55
CA PRO A 537 27.67 19.63 14.89
C PRO A 537 27.24 18.51 15.85
N LEU A 538 26.17 17.77 15.54
CA LEU A 538 25.72 16.61 16.31
C LEU A 538 26.34 15.27 15.84
N ARG A 539 27.13 15.29 14.77
CA ARG A 539 27.96 14.14 14.41
C ARG A 539 28.93 13.84 15.55
N LEU A 540 29.13 12.55 15.85
CA LEU A 540 30.00 12.10 16.95
C LEU A 540 29.64 12.77 18.29
N LYS A 541 28.35 12.93 18.58
CA LYS A 541 27.82 13.38 19.87
C LYS A 541 26.73 12.45 20.38
N PRO A 542 26.51 12.38 21.70
CA PRO A 542 25.36 11.68 22.28
C PRO A 542 24.04 12.14 21.63
N PRO A 543 23.07 11.22 21.43
CA PRO A 543 21.78 11.57 20.84
C PRO A 543 21.05 12.58 21.73
N GLN A 544 20.37 13.54 21.10
CA GLN A 544 19.58 14.55 21.80
C GLN A 544 18.10 14.27 21.59
N ARG A 545 17.28 14.46 22.63
CA ARG A 545 15.83 14.31 22.50
C ARG A 545 15.27 15.33 21.52
N HIS A 546 14.37 14.86 20.66
CA HIS A 546 13.72 15.72 19.69
C HIS A 546 12.93 16.84 20.37
N SER A 547 13.12 18.09 19.91
CA SER A 547 12.45 19.27 20.44
C SER A 547 11.44 19.84 19.43
N GLY A 548 10.15 19.71 19.72
CA GLY A 548 9.06 20.29 18.90
C GLY A 548 8.25 19.28 18.07
N ARG A 549 7.41 19.81 17.16
CA ARG A 549 6.54 19.00 16.29
C ARG A 549 7.36 18.28 15.20
N ILE A 550 7.06 17.00 14.98
CA ILE A 550 7.67 16.22 13.89
C ILE A 550 7.03 16.70 12.58
N LYS A 551 7.83 17.22 11.66
CA LYS A 551 7.36 17.80 10.38
C LYS A 551 7.44 16.83 9.18
N HIS A 552 7.79 15.57 9.42
CA HIS A 552 8.02 14.59 8.36
C HIS A 552 6.80 13.69 8.15
N ASP A 553 6.47 13.42 6.88
CA ASP A 553 5.52 12.38 6.50
C ASP A 553 6.07 11.02 6.94
N VAL A 554 5.50 10.48 8.01
CA VAL A 554 5.78 9.13 8.49
C VAL A 554 4.95 8.15 7.66
N GLY A 555 5.57 7.10 7.11
CA GLY A 555 4.88 6.13 6.23
C GLY A 555 5.68 5.55 5.05
N GLY A 556 6.90 6.05 4.79
CA GLY A 556 7.79 5.56 3.72
C GLY A 556 8.91 4.60 4.17
N LYS A 557 9.75 4.14 3.23
CA LYS A 557 10.98 3.39 3.53
C LYS A 557 11.92 4.25 4.37
N THR A 558 12.18 3.83 5.62
CA THR A 558 13.09 4.51 6.53
C THR A 558 14.55 4.36 6.08
N PRO A 559 15.39 5.38 6.21
CA PRO A 559 16.83 5.24 5.99
C PRO A 559 17.48 4.37 7.08
N ALA A 560 18.51 3.59 6.74
CA ALA A 560 19.40 3.02 7.76
C ALA A 560 20.48 4.04 8.16
N CYS A 561 21.18 3.79 9.26
CA CYS A 561 22.39 4.54 9.58
C CYS A 561 23.52 4.23 8.57
N PRO A 562 24.61 5.04 8.51
CA PRO A 562 25.68 4.81 7.56
C PRO A 562 26.28 3.41 7.73
N GLN A 563 26.56 2.73 6.61
CA GLN A 563 26.96 1.33 6.58
C GLN A 563 28.44 1.19 6.22
N MET A 564 29.20 0.41 6.99
CA MET A 564 30.54 -0.02 6.62
C MET A 564 30.44 -1.30 5.75
N THR A 565 30.06 -1.11 4.50
CA THR A 565 29.73 -2.24 3.60
C THR A 565 30.97 -3.04 3.23
N MET A 566 30.81 -4.36 3.11
CA MET A 566 31.87 -5.24 2.62
C MET A 566 32.35 -4.89 1.21
N SER A 567 33.63 -5.12 0.95
CA SER A 567 34.18 -4.99 -0.40
C SER A 567 33.55 -6.01 -1.36
N ARG A 568 33.47 -5.67 -2.66
CA ARG A 568 32.99 -6.62 -3.69
C ARG A 568 33.78 -7.93 -3.72
N ALA A 569 35.09 -7.85 -3.44
CA ALA A 569 35.96 -9.02 -3.38
C ALA A 569 35.62 -9.92 -2.18
N SER A 570 35.42 -9.34 -1.00
CA SER A 570 35.00 -10.07 0.20
C SER A 570 33.64 -10.74 0.01
N ALA A 571 32.67 -9.99 -0.53
CA ALA A 571 31.33 -10.51 -0.84
C ALA A 571 31.39 -11.72 -1.78
N ALA A 572 32.14 -11.60 -2.88
CA ALA A 572 32.29 -12.68 -3.85
C ALA A 572 32.91 -13.94 -3.22
N LEU A 573 33.87 -13.79 -2.31
CA LEU A 573 34.50 -14.92 -1.62
C LEU A 573 33.50 -15.63 -0.70
N VAL A 574 32.75 -14.88 0.10
CA VAL A 574 31.74 -15.41 1.03
C VAL A 574 30.64 -16.13 0.26
N PHE A 575 30.05 -15.52 -0.77
CA PHE A 575 28.98 -16.14 -1.55
C PHE A 575 29.45 -17.32 -2.39
N LYS A 576 30.73 -17.34 -2.80
CA LYS A 576 31.32 -18.52 -3.44
C LYS A 576 31.51 -19.67 -2.46
N ALA A 577 31.93 -19.38 -1.22
CA ALA A 577 32.10 -20.39 -0.18
C ALA A 577 30.76 -20.91 0.35
N ALA A 578 29.74 -20.05 0.42
CA ALA A 578 28.44 -20.34 0.99
C ALA A 578 27.29 -19.83 0.09
N PRO A 579 26.98 -20.51 -1.03
CA PRO A 579 25.94 -20.05 -1.95
C PRO A 579 24.54 -19.96 -1.30
N ALA A 580 24.28 -20.78 -0.28
CA ALA A 580 23.00 -20.84 0.44
C ALA A 580 22.62 -19.51 1.13
N ILE A 581 23.59 -18.64 1.45
CA ILE A 581 23.31 -17.38 2.14
C ILE A 581 23.06 -16.18 1.21
N ALA A 582 23.39 -16.30 -0.08
CA ALA A 582 23.32 -15.19 -1.03
C ALA A 582 21.88 -14.68 -1.29
N GLY A 583 20.87 -15.52 -1.05
CA GLY A 583 19.45 -15.17 -1.25
C GLY A 583 18.74 -14.63 -0.01
N LEU A 584 19.42 -14.50 1.13
CA LEU A 584 18.79 -14.11 2.39
C LEU A 584 18.58 -12.59 2.48
N PRO A 585 17.37 -12.10 2.81
CA PRO A 585 17.03 -10.68 2.74
C PRO A 585 17.94 -9.73 3.54
N PHE A 586 18.46 -10.20 4.68
CA PHE A 586 19.30 -9.43 5.59
C PHE A 586 20.76 -9.33 5.16
N TRP A 587 21.17 -10.00 4.07
CA TRP A 587 22.48 -9.84 3.44
C TRP A 587 22.50 -8.80 2.31
N ASN A 588 21.35 -8.23 1.96
CA ASN A 588 21.28 -7.18 0.95
C ASN A 588 21.82 -5.85 1.49
N THR A 589 22.60 -5.14 0.67
CA THR A 589 23.13 -3.82 1.03
C THR A 589 22.00 -2.81 1.23
N VAL A 590 21.93 -2.20 2.41
CA VAL A 590 21.01 -1.09 2.70
C VAL A 590 21.73 0.23 2.46
N GLN A 591 21.04 1.20 1.85
CA GLN A 591 21.59 2.55 1.72
C GLN A 591 21.43 3.29 3.06
N GLY A 592 22.55 3.77 3.61
CA GLY A 592 22.59 4.51 4.87
C GLY A 592 22.71 6.02 4.69
N GLN A 593 22.30 6.77 5.71
CA GLN A 593 22.55 8.22 5.85
C GLN A 593 22.68 8.59 7.33
N GLU A 594 23.16 9.79 7.66
CA GLU A 594 23.33 10.22 9.06
C GLU A 594 22.01 10.54 9.77
N ASP A 595 21.03 11.10 9.07
CA ASP A 595 19.68 11.30 9.62
C ASP A 595 18.94 9.95 9.64
N CYS A 596 19.21 9.17 10.69
CA CYS A 596 18.82 7.77 10.80
C CYS A 596 18.29 7.35 12.18
N LEU A 597 18.23 8.26 13.16
CA LEU A 597 17.81 7.96 14.54
C LEU A 597 16.29 7.81 14.64
N THR A 598 15.80 6.72 14.06
CA THR A 598 14.39 6.40 13.92
C THR A 598 14.06 5.00 14.43
N VAL A 599 12.82 4.81 14.88
CA VAL A 599 12.23 3.49 15.16
C VAL A 599 11.14 3.15 14.14
N SER A 600 10.89 1.86 13.96
CA SER A 600 9.68 1.34 13.35
C SER A 600 8.81 0.65 14.40
N VAL A 601 7.51 0.85 14.35
CA VAL A 601 6.53 0.17 15.22
C VAL A 601 5.59 -0.65 14.35
N GLN A 602 5.45 -1.94 14.64
CA GLN A 602 4.45 -2.80 14.04
C GLN A 602 3.52 -3.36 15.11
N ARG A 603 2.23 -3.41 14.82
CA ARG A 603 1.20 -3.88 15.76
C ARG A 603 0.10 -4.65 15.04
N PRO A 604 -0.64 -5.53 15.73
CA PRO A 604 -1.85 -6.11 15.16
C PRO A 604 -2.84 -5.02 14.73
N ALA A 605 -3.50 -5.21 13.59
CA ALA A 605 -4.49 -4.26 13.10
C ALA A 605 -5.60 -4.01 14.13
N LYS A 606 -6.12 -2.79 14.16
CA LYS A 606 -7.11 -2.26 15.12
C LYS A 606 -6.59 -2.08 16.56
N THR A 607 -5.30 -2.24 16.82
CA THR A 607 -4.76 -1.95 18.14
C THR A 607 -4.93 -0.46 18.43
N ARG A 608 -5.45 -0.11 19.62
CA ARG A 608 -5.73 1.27 20.04
C ARG A 608 -4.90 1.63 21.27
N PRO A 609 -4.71 2.94 21.56
CA PRO A 609 -4.19 3.38 22.85
C PRO A 609 -4.95 2.70 24.00
N GLY A 610 -4.21 2.22 25.01
CA GLY A 610 -4.78 1.51 26.16
C GLY A 610 -4.95 -0.01 26.01
N ALA A 611 -4.54 -0.61 24.89
CA ALA A 611 -4.60 -2.08 24.72
C ALA A 611 -3.69 -2.87 25.67
N GLY A 612 -2.63 -2.25 26.22
CA GLY A 612 -1.77 -2.85 27.24
C GLY A 612 -0.96 -4.06 26.77
N LEU A 613 -0.60 -4.10 25.49
CA LEU A 613 0.13 -5.22 24.89
C LEU A 613 1.61 -5.21 25.30
N PRO A 614 2.26 -6.37 25.55
CA PRO A 614 3.69 -6.40 25.78
C PRO A 614 4.46 -5.91 24.54
N VAL A 615 5.67 -5.40 24.75
CA VAL A 615 6.50 -4.80 23.71
C VAL A 615 7.76 -5.64 23.51
N LEU A 616 8.00 -6.08 22.27
CA LEU A 616 9.24 -6.70 21.83
C LEU A 616 10.11 -5.63 21.15
N PHE A 617 11.18 -5.20 21.83
CA PHE A 617 12.11 -4.18 21.34
C PHE A 617 13.32 -4.84 20.68
N TRP A 618 13.40 -4.76 19.37
CA TRP A 618 14.40 -5.39 18.52
C TRP A 618 15.59 -4.47 18.22
N ILE A 619 16.79 -4.97 18.53
CA ILE A 619 18.09 -4.39 18.19
C ILE A 619 18.76 -5.28 17.15
N HIS A 620 18.97 -4.76 15.94
CA HIS A 620 19.54 -5.55 14.85
C HIS A 620 21.03 -5.88 15.05
N GLY A 621 21.45 -7.00 14.46
CA GLY A 621 22.84 -7.42 14.34
C GLY A 621 23.61 -6.72 13.22
N GLY A 622 24.86 -7.16 13.00
CA GLY A 622 25.77 -6.64 11.97
C GLY A 622 27.15 -6.22 12.47
N PHE A 623 27.63 -6.86 13.56
CA PHE A 623 28.93 -6.58 14.20
C PHE A 623 29.24 -5.09 14.42
N TYR A 624 28.22 -4.30 14.73
CA TYR A 624 28.32 -2.85 14.90
C TYR A 624 28.79 -2.07 13.66
N GLU A 625 28.90 -2.70 12.50
CA GLU A 625 29.42 -2.12 11.26
C GLU A 625 28.32 -1.90 10.19
N VAL A 626 27.31 -2.77 10.19
CA VAL A 626 26.19 -2.77 9.24
C VAL A 626 24.85 -3.08 9.93
N GLY A 627 23.75 -2.91 9.22
CA GLY A 627 22.38 -3.25 9.64
C GLY A 627 21.44 -2.05 9.73
N GLY A 628 20.15 -2.35 9.87
CA GLY A 628 19.09 -1.36 10.06
C GLY A 628 17.81 -2.03 10.58
N GLY A 629 17.11 -1.38 11.50
CA GLY A 629 15.92 -1.94 12.14
C GLY A 629 14.77 -2.21 11.16
N ASN A 630 14.69 -1.43 10.09
CA ASN A 630 13.69 -1.54 9.02
C ASN A 630 13.87 -2.77 8.11
N ALA A 631 15.00 -3.48 8.16
CA ALA A 631 15.21 -4.70 7.39
C ALA A 631 14.41 -5.91 7.91
N TYR A 632 13.86 -5.80 9.14
CA TYR A 632 13.26 -6.92 9.87
C TYR A 632 11.76 -6.70 10.07
N ASP A 633 10.96 -7.33 9.20
CA ASP A 633 9.49 -7.25 9.22
C ASP A 633 8.88 -8.36 10.08
N ALA A 634 8.23 -7.98 11.18
CA ALA A 634 7.68 -8.90 12.17
C ALA A 634 6.27 -9.42 11.82
N ARG A 635 5.73 -9.17 10.61
CA ARG A 635 4.39 -9.64 10.21
C ARG A 635 4.14 -11.12 10.51
N HIS A 636 5.11 -11.99 10.26
CA HIS A 636 4.98 -13.43 10.50
C HIS A 636 5.05 -13.81 11.99
N LEU A 637 5.84 -13.10 12.79
CA LEU A 637 5.84 -13.27 14.25
C LEU A 637 4.51 -12.81 14.85
N LEU A 638 4.06 -11.61 14.48
CA LEU A 638 2.78 -11.04 14.92
C LEU A 638 1.60 -11.91 14.49
N GLY A 639 1.60 -12.42 13.27
CA GLY A 639 0.55 -13.34 12.78
C GLY A 639 0.48 -14.63 13.61
N THR A 640 1.63 -15.22 13.96
CA THR A 640 1.70 -16.39 14.85
C THR A 640 1.16 -16.05 16.24
N ALA A 641 1.58 -14.92 16.79
CA ALA A 641 1.20 -14.47 18.13
C ALA A 641 -0.30 -14.15 18.25
N VAL A 642 -0.88 -13.48 17.26
CA VAL A 642 -2.34 -13.24 17.19
C VAL A 642 -3.09 -14.56 17.08
N GLY A 643 -2.62 -15.51 16.26
CA GLY A 643 -3.21 -16.84 16.13
C GLY A 643 -3.19 -17.66 17.41
N ASP A 644 -2.14 -17.50 18.22
CA ASP A 644 -1.99 -18.16 19.54
C ASP A 644 -2.66 -17.37 20.69
N GLY A 645 -3.30 -16.23 20.41
CA GLY A 645 -3.99 -15.39 21.43
C GLY A 645 -3.04 -14.59 22.33
N LEU A 646 -1.81 -14.35 21.87
CA LEU A 646 -0.74 -13.66 22.60
C LEU A 646 -0.20 -12.44 21.81
N PRO A 647 -1.04 -11.48 21.38
CA PRO A 647 -0.59 -10.32 20.60
C PRO A 647 0.42 -9.46 21.36
N PHE A 648 1.32 -8.80 20.62
CA PHE A 648 2.35 -7.90 21.17
C PHE A 648 2.62 -6.74 20.20
N ILE A 649 3.35 -5.72 20.65
CA ILE A 649 3.87 -4.62 19.80
C ILE A 649 5.34 -4.91 19.49
N TYR A 650 5.70 -4.85 18.21
CA TYR A 650 7.09 -4.95 17.78
C TYR A 650 7.66 -3.55 17.54
N VAL A 651 8.85 -3.28 18.09
CA VAL A 651 9.58 -2.02 17.88
C VAL A 651 10.98 -2.35 17.39
N ALA A 652 11.37 -1.86 16.22
CA ALA A 652 12.71 -2.04 15.68
C ALA A 652 13.46 -0.71 15.66
N VAL A 653 14.67 -0.67 16.23
CA VAL A 653 15.48 0.55 16.34
C VAL A 653 16.61 0.58 15.30
N ASN A 654 16.84 1.75 14.70
CA ASN A 654 18.13 2.08 14.09
C ASN A 654 19.06 2.69 15.14
N TYR A 655 20.33 2.32 15.13
CA TYR A 655 21.37 2.94 15.96
C TYR A 655 22.62 3.18 15.11
N ARG A 656 23.47 4.16 15.48
CA ARG A 656 24.68 4.45 14.71
C ARG A 656 25.68 3.29 14.79
N LEU A 657 26.37 3.06 13.69
CA LEU A 657 27.30 1.95 13.45
C LEU A 657 28.67 2.49 13.02
N GLY A 658 29.66 1.60 12.93
CA GLY A 658 31.05 1.90 12.58
C GLY A 658 31.61 3.04 13.43
N GLY A 659 32.44 3.88 12.83
CA GLY A 659 32.92 5.10 13.47
C GLY A 659 31.88 6.20 13.62
N PHE A 660 30.63 6.04 13.17
CA PHE A 660 29.56 6.96 13.55
C PHE A 660 29.01 6.65 14.94
N GLY A 661 29.04 5.38 15.36
CA GLY A 661 28.46 4.90 16.62
C GLY A 661 29.47 4.46 17.68
N PHE A 662 30.63 3.95 17.26
CA PHE A 662 31.58 3.23 18.12
C PHE A 662 33.03 3.66 17.86
N MET A 663 33.25 4.92 17.49
CA MET A 663 34.61 5.46 17.34
C MET A 663 35.37 5.36 18.67
N PRO A 664 36.54 4.70 18.71
CA PRO A 664 37.40 4.68 19.89
C PRO A 664 38.35 5.89 19.93
N GLY A 665 39.24 5.95 20.92
CA GLY A 665 40.32 6.94 21.02
C GLY A 665 40.19 7.88 22.22
N ALA A 666 41.33 8.44 22.65
CA ALA A 666 41.41 9.34 23.79
C ALA A 666 40.62 10.64 23.56
N GLU A 667 40.58 11.16 22.33
CA GLU A 667 39.78 12.33 21.97
C GLU A 667 38.28 12.09 22.13
N ILE A 668 37.80 10.89 21.79
CA ILE A 668 36.40 10.50 21.97
C ILE A 668 36.06 10.36 23.45
N LEU A 669 36.96 9.73 24.23
CA LEU A 669 36.80 9.60 25.68
C LEU A 669 36.71 10.97 26.35
N ALA A 670 37.67 11.86 26.06
CA ALA A 670 37.73 13.20 26.65
C ALA A 670 36.51 14.07 26.31
N ASP A 671 35.93 13.91 25.11
CA ASP A 671 34.72 14.63 24.69
C ASP A 671 33.42 14.04 25.28
N GLY A 672 33.48 12.84 25.87
CA GLY A 672 32.32 12.12 26.41
C GLY A 672 31.43 11.54 25.32
N SER A 673 32.00 11.17 24.17
CA SER A 673 31.29 10.69 22.98
C SER A 673 31.58 9.22 22.66
N ALA A 674 32.00 8.43 23.65
CA ALA A 674 32.15 6.99 23.50
C ALA A 674 30.78 6.30 23.43
N ASN A 675 30.73 5.12 22.81
CA ASN A 675 29.56 4.22 22.83
C ASN A 675 28.24 4.86 22.34
N LEU A 676 28.29 5.78 21.37
CA LEU A 676 27.13 6.50 20.85
C LEU A 676 26.03 5.56 20.36
N GLY A 677 26.37 4.45 19.72
CA GLY A 677 25.40 3.44 19.28
C GLY A 677 24.62 2.82 20.45
N LEU A 678 25.24 2.65 21.63
CA LEU A 678 24.52 2.20 22.84
C LEU A 678 23.62 3.29 23.41
N LEU A 679 24.05 4.56 23.34
CA LEU A 679 23.25 5.69 23.76
C LEU A 679 22.04 5.92 22.84
N ASP A 680 22.18 5.65 21.54
CA ASP A 680 21.08 5.66 20.57
C ASP A 680 20.01 4.64 20.93
N GLN A 681 20.41 3.40 21.21
CA GLN A 681 19.52 2.33 21.67
C GLN A 681 18.84 2.70 23.01
N ARG A 682 19.58 3.28 23.96
CA ARG A 682 19.04 3.76 25.25
C ARG A 682 18.01 4.87 25.05
N MET A 683 18.28 5.84 24.17
CA MET A 683 17.36 6.92 23.82
C MET A 683 16.07 6.39 23.18
N ALA A 684 16.18 5.37 22.32
CA ALA A 684 15.02 4.71 21.73
C ALA A 684 14.19 3.92 22.76
N LEU A 685 14.81 3.26 23.74
CA LEU A 685 14.10 2.63 24.87
C LEU A 685 13.36 3.68 25.71
N GLU A 686 13.98 4.81 25.99
CA GLU A 686 13.34 5.92 26.69
C GLU A 686 12.19 6.53 25.87
N TRP A 687 12.32 6.60 24.54
CA TRP A 687 11.24 6.98 23.65
C TRP A 687 10.08 5.98 23.71
N VAL A 688 10.36 4.67 23.76
CA VAL A 688 9.33 3.64 23.94
C VAL A 688 8.60 3.85 25.27
N ALA A 689 9.33 4.09 26.36
CA ALA A 689 8.73 4.37 27.67
C ALA A 689 7.78 5.59 27.61
N ASP A 690 8.16 6.64 26.88
CA ASP A 690 7.37 7.86 26.74
C ASP A 690 6.16 7.71 25.77
N ASN A 691 6.26 6.90 24.71
CA ASN A 691 5.32 6.98 23.57
C ASN A 691 4.56 5.70 23.24
N ILE A 692 5.04 4.51 23.63
CA ILE A 692 4.51 3.24 23.08
C ILE A 692 3.05 2.97 23.47
N HIS A 693 2.57 3.59 24.55
CA HIS A 693 1.18 3.53 24.98
C HIS A 693 0.20 4.11 23.95
N ARG A 694 0.64 5.07 23.11
CA ARG A 694 -0.14 5.61 21.97
C ARG A 694 -0.31 4.58 20.86
N PHE A 695 0.62 3.65 20.75
CA PHE A 695 0.54 2.52 19.83
C PHE A 695 -0.24 1.33 20.42
N GLY A 696 -0.64 1.39 21.70
CA GLY A 696 -1.32 0.31 22.42
C GLY A 696 -0.38 -0.62 23.20
N GLY A 697 0.92 -0.34 23.24
CA GLY A 697 1.89 -1.08 24.04
C GLY A 697 1.87 -0.67 25.52
N ASP A 698 2.30 -1.58 26.38
CA ASP A 698 2.53 -1.33 27.80
C ASP A 698 4.03 -1.07 28.05
N PRO A 699 4.43 0.17 28.40
CA PRO A 699 5.84 0.50 28.64
C PRO A 699 6.44 -0.26 29.84
N ASP A 700 5.62 -0.80 30.75
CA ASP A 700 6.10 -1.60 31.89
C ASP A 700 6.31 -3.08 31.49
N ARG A 701 6.01 -3.45 30.24
CA ARG A 701 6.10 -4.82 29.70
C ARG A 701 6.99 -4.94 28.48
N VAL A 702 8.12 -4.23 28.49
CA VAL A 702 9.14 -4.28 27.43
C VAL A 702 10.11 -5.46 27.65
N THR A 703 10.30 -6.25 26.60
CA THR A 703 11.38 -7.24 26.49
C THR A 703 12.31 -6.80 25.37
N VAL A 704 13.60 -6.65 25.69
CA VAL A 704 14.64 -6.36 24.68
C VAL A 704 15.11 -7.64 24.02
N TRP A 705 15.28 -7.59 22.70
CA TRP A 705 15.72 -8.71 21.89
C TRP A 705 16.77 -8.23 20.90
N GLY A 706 17.85 -8.99 20.75
CA GLY A 706 18.79 -8.77 19.68
C GLY A 706 19.45 -10.06 19.22
N GLU A 707 20.02 -9.99 18.03
CA GLU A 707 20.84 -11.05 17.43
C GLU A 707 22.24 -10.49 17.12
N SER A 708 23.30 -11.30 17.28
CA SER A 708 24.68 -10.88 17.00
C SER A 708 25.09 -9.63 17.80
N ALA A 709 25.58 -8.56 17.14
CA ALA A 709 25.76 -7.22 17.72
C ALA A 709 24.55 -6.70 18.50
N GLY A 710 23.34 -7.07 18.09
CA GLY A 710 22.12 -6.78 18.82
C GLY A 710 22.04 -7.53 20.15
N ALA A 711 22.45 -8.79 20.22
CA ALA A 711 22.46 -9.57 21.46
C ALA A 711 23.54 -9.08 22.44
N TYR A 712 24.74 -8.76 21.94
CA TYR A 712 25.74 -8.05 22.74
C TYR A 712 25.20 -6.70 23.22
N SER A 713 24.48 -5.97 22.36
CA SER A 713 23.84 -4.70 22.73
C SER A 713 22.78 -4.90 23.82
N VAL A 714 21.99 -5.98 23.80
CA VAL A 714 21.06 -6.32 24.87
C VAL A 714 21.79 -6.47 26.20
N LEU A 715 22.90 -7.23 26.24
CA LEU A 715 23.69 -7.34 27.47
C LEU A 715 24.31 -6.01 27.89
N ASN A 716 24.78 -5.21 26.93
CA ASN A 716 25.29 -3.87 27.22
C ASN A 716 24.19 -2.95 27.79
N GLN A 717 22.96 -2.98 27.27
CA GLN A 717 21.83 -2.23 27.84
C GLN A 717 21.50 -2.67 29.26
N MET A 718 21.70 -3.96 29.59
CA MET A 718 21.62 -4.44 30.97
C MET A 718 22.77 -3.92 31.83
N ALA A 719 23.97 -3.73 31.28
CA ALA A 719 25.17 -3.31 32.01
C ALA A 719 25.37 -1.79 32.09
N LEU A 720 24.72 -1.03 31.22
CA LEU A 720 24.84 0.43 31.12
C LEU A 720 24.62 1.09 32.48
N TYR A 721 25.49 2.05 32.82
CA TYR A 721 25.45 2.78 34.09
C TYR A 721 25.40 1.85 35.32
N ASP A 722 26.27 0.83 35.35
CA ASP A 722 26.35 -0.17 36.42
C ASP A 722 25.03 -0.94 36.67
N GLY A 723 24.19 -1.04 35.63
CA GLY A 723 22.89 -1.69 35.72
C GLY A 723 21.71 -0.77 36.03
N ASP A 724 21.89 0.55 36.03
CA ASP A 724 20.75 1.48 36.11
C ASP A 724 19.98 1.50 34.77
N ALA A 725 19.03 0.59 34.65
CA ALA A 725 18.07 0.53 33.57
C ALA A 725 16.80 1.37 33.84
N THR A 726 16.84 2.31 34.78
CA THR A 726 15.67 3.13 35.13
C THR A 726 15.57 4.42 34.31
N TYR A 727 14.34 4.83 34.05
CA TYR A 727 13.98 6.13 33.48
C TYR A 727 12.65 6.56 34.08
N LYS A 728 12.56 7.80 34.59
CA LYS A 728 11.39 8.30 35.34
C LYS A 728 10.94 7.33 36.45
N SER A 729 11.92 6.78 37.19
CA SER A 729 11.74 5.84 38.31
C SER A 729 11.13 4.48 37.93
N LYS A 730 11.11 4.11 36.65
CA LYS A 730 10.65 2.80 36.18
C LYS A 730 11.74 2.10 35.35
N PRO A 731 11.84 0.76 35.41
CA PRO A 731 12.75 0.02 34.55
C PRO A 731 12.30 0.14 33.08
N LEU A 732 13.26 0.34 32.18
CA LEU A 732 13.02 0.43 30.73
C LEU A 732 12.64 -0.90 30.09
N PHE A 733 13.02 -2.02 30.71
CA PHE A 733 12.69 -3.37 30.26
C PHE A 733 12.70 -4.35 31.43
N ARG A 734 11.97 -5.46 31.26
CA ARG A 734 11.74 -6.50 32.27
C ARG A 734 12.19 -7.90 31.86
N GLY A 735 12.65 -8.07 30.63
CA GLY A 735 13.12 -9.35 30.08
C GLY A 735 14.09 -9.13 28.93
N ALA A 736 14.94 -10.14 28.67
CA ALA A 736 15.96 -10.08 27.64
C ALA A 736 15.97 -11.36 26.78
N ILE A 737 16.21 -11.20 25.47
CA ILE A 737 16.42 -12.30 24.52
C ILE A 737 17.73 -12.02 23.78
N LEU A 738 18.67 -12.96 23.89
CA LEU A 738 20.02 -12.85 23.33
C LEU A 738 20.25 -13.98 22.33
N ASN A 739 20.17 -13.69 21.04
CA ASN A 739 20.51 -14.64 19.98
C ASN A 739 21.96 -14.43 19.55
N SER A 740 22.81 -15.44 19.71
CA SER A 740 24.16 -15.46 19.18
C SER A 740 24.97 -14.24 19.62
N GLY A 741 25.10 -14.05 20.94
CA GLY A 741 25.87 -12.95 21.53
C GLY A 741 25.59 -12.78 23.01
N SER A 742 26.64 -12.59 23.81
CA SER A 742 26.52 -12.32 25.25
C SER A 742 27.64 -11.43 25.72
N ILE A 743 28.71 -11.99 26.27
CA ILE A 743 29.88 -11.23 26.69
C ILE A 743 30.85 -11.10 25.52
N LEU A 744 31.25 -9.86 25.25
CA LEU A 744 32.38 -9.53 24.40
C LEU A 744 33.34 -8.66 25.21
N SER A 745 34.39 -9.27 25.75
CA SER A 745 35.37 -8.58 26.60
C SER A 745 36.21 -7.62 25.77
N ALA A 746 36.37 -6.38 26.24
CA ALA A 746 37.02 -5.33 25.48
C ALA A 746 37.94 -4.48 26.37
N ASP A 747 39.09 -4.10 25.81
CA ASP A 747 39.94 -3.08 26.42
C ASP A 747 39.27 -1.70 26.39
N PRO A 748 39.67 -0.77 27.29
CA PRO A 748 39.14 0.59 27.36
C PRO A 748 39.13 1.32 26.01
N VAL A 749 38.21 2.29 25.88
CA VAL A 749 37.99 3.02 24.62
C VAL A 749 39.24 3.73 24.09
N ASP A 750 40.15 4.13 24.97
CA ASP A 750 41.41 4.81 24.70
C ASP A 750 42.63 3.87 24.67
N CYS A 751 42.41 2.55 24.60
CA CYS A 751 43.50 1.58 24.49
C CYS A 751 44.32 1.76 23.19
N PRO A 752 45.56 1.22 23.11
CA PRO A 752 46.41 1.39 21.93
C PRO A 752 45.76 0.96 20.60
N LYS A 753 44.98 -0.13 20.60
CA LYS A 753 44.22 -0.56 19.42
C LYS A 753 43.14 0.45 19.04
N GLY A 754 42.41 0.96 20.04
CA GLY A 754 41.41 2.02 19.85
C GLY A 754 42.00 3.29 19.27
N GLN A 755 43.12 3.77 19.84
CA GLN A 755 43.80 4.95 19.31
C GLN A 755 44.29 4.75 17.87
N ALA A 756 44.82 3.57 17.53
CA ALA A 756 45.26 3.27 16.17
C ALA A 756 44.12 3.33 15.14
N VAL A 757 42.90 2.90 15.51
CA VAL A 757 41.70 3.05 14.68
C VAL A 757 41.35 4.53 14.50
N TYR A 758 41.30 5.30 15.59
CA TYR A 758 41.01 6.73 15.54
C TYR A 758 42.01 7.48 14.64
N ASP A 759 43.30 7.25 14.83
CA ASP A 759 44.37 7.88 14.07
C ASP A 759 44.31 7.52 12.57
N ALA A 760 43.95 6.28 12.24
CA ALA A 760 43.76 5.86 10.86
C ALA A 760 42.60 6.61 10.19
N VAL A 761 41.46 6.73 10.88
CA VAL A 761 40.31 7.51 10.37
C VAL A 761 40.67 8.98 10.22
N VAL A 762 41.35 9.58 11.22
CA VAL A 762 41.80 10.97 11.18
C VAL A 762 42.75 11.22 10.01
N ARG A 763 43.69 10.31 9.73
CA ARG A 763 44.58 10.41 8.56
C ARG A 763 43.80 10.35 7.25
N THR A 764 42.93 9.34 7.08
CA THR A 764 42.14 9.15 5.85
C THR A 764 41.15 10.30 5.61
N ALA A 765 40.59 10.87 6.68
CA ALA A 765 39.71 12.04 6.60
C ALA A 765 40.43 13.36 6.31
N GLY A 766 41.78 13.38 6.33
CA GLY A 766 42.57 14.59 6.15
C GLY A 766 42.68 15.48 7.39
N CYS A 767 42.39 14.96 8.59
CA CYS A 767 42.32 15.74 9.84
C CYS A 767 43.60 15.70 10.71
N HIS A 768 44.61 14.89 10.35
CA HIS A 768 45.78 14.62 11.20
C HIS A 768 46.66 15.83 11.57
N GLY A 769 46.57 16.94 10.83
CA GLY A 769 47.33 18.18 11.11
C GLY A 769 46.59 19.21 11.97
N HIS A 770 45.35 18.91 12.41
CA HIS A 770 44.53 19.85 13.17
C HIS A 770 44.79 19.74 14.68
N ILE A 771 44.75 20.88 15.39
CA ILE A 771 44.87 20.94 16.86
C ILE A 771 43.73 20.16 17.54
N ASN A 772 42.52 20.21 16.99
CA ASN A 772 41.38 19.43 17.44
C ASN A 772 40.88 18.53 16.31
N THR A 773 41.44 17.33 16.25
CA THR A 773 41.14 16.31 15.24
C THR A 773 39.66 15.91 15.24
N LEU A 774 39.03 15.79 16.42
CA LEU A 774 37.61 15.45 16.56
C LEU A 774 36.69 16.54 15.99
N SER A 775 37.00 17.81 16.26
CA SER A 775 36.25 18.93 15.67
C SER A 775 36.41 18.98 14.16
N CYS A 776 37.58 18.61 13.62
CA CYS A 776 37.78 18.47 12.18
C CYS A 776 36.88 17.37 11.60
N LEU A 777 36.84 16.17 12.20
CA LEU A 777 35.98 15.07 11.75
C LEU A 777 34.49 15.43 11.68
N ARG A 778 34.00 16.26 12.61
CA ARG A 778 32.62 16.78 12.60
C ARG A 778 32.33 17.70 11.41
N GLY A 779 33.34 18.42 10.92
CA GLY A 779 33.22 19.39 9.83
C GLY A 779 33.42 18.81 8.43
N VAL A 780 33.95 17.59 8.31
CA VAL A 780 34.14 16.90 7.02
C VAL A 780 32.80 16.55 6.39
N ASP A 781 32.70 16.54 5.06
CA ASP A 781 31.46 16.11 4.38
C ASP A 781 31.14 14.63 4.63
N TYR A 782 29.88 14.23 4.44
CA TYR A 782 29.42 12.87 4.70
C TYR A 782 30.21 11.79 3.95
N ALA A 783 30.48 11.99 2.66
CA ALA A 783 31.11 10.96 1.83
C ALA A 783 32.57 10.75 2.23
N THR A 784 33.29 11.85 2.48
CA THR A 784 34.67 11.79 2.99
C THR A 784 34.74 11.11 4.34
N TYR A 785 33.85 11.46 5.29
CA TYR A 785 33.83 10.84 6.61
C TYR A 785 33.45 9.36 6.55
N LEU A 786 32.43 8.98 5.75
CA LEU A 786 32.04 7.58 5.53
C LEU A 786 33.21 6.75 4.97
N ASN A 787 33.93 7.28 3.99
CA ASN A 787 35.10 6.62 3.41
C ASN A 787 36.22 6.45 4.45
N ALA A 788 36.49 7.48 5.25
CA ALA A 788 37.50 7.43 6.29
C ALA A 788 37.18 6.39 7.36
N THR A 789 35.95 6.36 7.88
CA THR A 789 35.55 5.36 8.89
C THR A 789 35.51 3.94 8.31
N SER A 790 35.27 3.77 7.01
CA SER A 790 35.26 2.46 6.35
C SER A 790 36.65 1.99 5.89
N SER A 791 37.71 2.78 6.13
CA SER A 791 39.08 2.47 5.69
C SER A 791 39.81 1.46 6.57
N VAL A 792 39.30 1.22 7.78
CA VAL A 792 39.83 0.22 8.72
C VAL A 792 39.29 -1.18 8.42
N PRO A 793 39.93 -2.27 8.90
CA PRO A 793 39.44 -3.63 8.64
C PRO A 793 38.03 -3.86 9.21
N GLY A 794 37.14 -4.41 8.39
CA GLY A 794 35.80 -4.86 8.81
C GLY A 794 35.71 -6.37 9.04
N PHE A 795 34.58 -6.84 9.57
CA PHE A 795 34.44 -8.23 10.04
C PHE A 795 34.49 -9.31 8.95
N LEU A 796 34.23 -8.97 7.68
CA LEU A 796 34.39 -9.87 6.52
C LEU A 796 35.75 -9.67 5.86
N SER A 797 36.78 -9.87 6.66
CA SER A 797 38.18 -9.78 6.26
C SER A 797 39.03 -10.77 7.07
N TYR A 798 40.35 -10.70 6.90
CA TYR A 798 41.28 -11.50 7.69
C TYR A 798 41.11 -11.29 9.21
N THR A 799 40.71 -10.11 9.67
CA THR A 799 40.53 -9.82 11.10
C THR A 799 39.31 -10.53 11.70
N ALA A 800 38.32 -10.93 10.90
CA ALA A 800 37.10 -11.61 11.37
C ALA A 800 36.45 -10.86 12.56
N SER A 801 36.22 -11.56 13.68
CA SER A 801 35.64 -11.00 14.90
C SER A 801 36.60 -10.15 15.74
N ALA A 802 37.84 -9.87 15.29
CA ALA A 802 38.71 -8.85 15.87
C ALA A 802 38.30 -7.46 15.38
N LEU A 803 37.26 -6.90 15.99
CA LEU A 803 36.55 -5.75 15.44
C LEU A 803 37.34 -4.44 15.60
N SER A 804 37.23 -3.57 14.59
CA SER A 804 37.70 -2.19 14.68
C SER A 804 36.73 -1.33 15.52
N TYR A 805 35.44 -1.61 15.40
CA TYR A 805 34.36 -0.90 16.07
C TYR A 805 33.55 -1.86 16.94
N LEU A 806 33.48 -1.59 18.23
CA LEU A 806 32.70 -2.34 19.22
C LEU A 806 32.49 -1.47 20.47
N PRO A 807 31.53 -1.80 21.34
CA PRO A 807 31.45 -1.20 22.67
C PRO A 807 32.74 -1.40 23.46
N ARG A 808 33.23 -0.33 24.08
CA ARG A 808 34.44 -0.36 24.92
C ARG A 808 34.19 0.36 26.25
N PRO A 809 34.82 -0.05 27.36
CA PRO A 809 34.72 0.67 28.62
C PRO A 809 35.19 2.13 28.49
N ASP A 810 34.37 3.07 28.93
CA ASP A 810 34.64 4.50 28.90
C ASP A 810 34.64 5.13 30.31
N GLY A 811 34.40 4.33 31.35
CA GLY A 811 34.37 4.80 32.73
C GLY A 811 33.06 5.48 33.15
N ARG A 812 32.11 5.69 32.22
CA ARG A 812 30.81 6.33 32.50
C ARG A 812 29.62 5.54 31.97
N VAL A 813 29.52 5.33 30.66
CA VAL A 813 28.41 4.58 30.03
C VAL A 813 28.61 3.10 30.31
N LEU A 814 29.79 2.59 29.99
CA LEU A 814 30.32 1.31 30.46
C LEU A 814 31.49 1.62 31.41
N THR A 815 31.28 1.43 32.71
CA THR A 815 32.28 1.77 33.74
C THR A 815 33.44 0.78 33.77
N ALA A 816 33.23 -0.43 33.26
CA ALA A 816 34.21 -1.51 33.14
C ALA A 816 33.83 -2.41 31.95
N SER A 817 34.66 -3.40 31.65
CA SER A 817 34.32 -4.40 30.63
C SER A 817 33.16 -5.27 31.11
N VAL A 818 32.30 -5.69 30.17
CA VAL A 818 30.99 -6.29 30.48
C VAL A 818 31.10 -7.56 31.33
N GLU A 819 32.14 -8.38 31.15
CA GLU A 819 32.40 -9.54 32.00
C GLU A 819 32.57 -9.17 33.48
N GLU A 820 33.27 -8.06 33.76
CA GLU A 820 33.50 -7.60 35.14
C GLU A 820 32.20 -7.05 35.74
N LEU A 821 31.39 -6.38 34.93
CA LEU A 821 30.08 -5.87 35.35
C LEU A 821 29.13 -7.01 35.71
N VAL A 822 29.08 -8.05 34.88
CA VAL A 822 28.26 -9.25 35.15
C VAL A 822 28.79 -10.00 36.37
N GLU A 823 30.10 -10.23 36.47
CA GLU A 823 30.71 -10.96 37.60
C GLU A 823 30.50 -10.25 38.94
N SER A 824 30.59 -8.91 38.95
CA SER A 824 30.34 -8.09 40.15
C SER A 824 28.85 -7.83 40.44
N GLY A 825 27.94 -8.33 39.59
CA GLY A 825 26.50 -8.10 39.72
C GLY A 825 26.05 -6.67 39.39
N ARG A 826 26.91 -5.83 38.80
CA ARG A 826 26.64 -4.46 38.36
C ARG A 826 25.97 -4.42 36.98
N TYR A 827 24.82 -5.08 36.89
CA TYR A 827 23.97 -5.07 35.69
C TYR A 827 22.50 -5.33 36.09
N HIS A 828 21.56 -4.87 35.27
CA HIS A 828 20.13 -5.07 35.46
C HIS A 828 19.72 -6.52 35.15
N ALA A 829 19.78 -7.38 36.16
CA ALA A 829 19.50 -8.81 36.01
C ALA A 829 17.98 -9.07 35.85
N VAL A 830 17.56 -9.31 34.61
CA VAL A 830 16.18 -9.68 34.25
C VAL A 830 16.10 -11.14 33.77
N PRO A 831 14.91 -11.79 33.84
CA PRO A 831 14.66 -13.06 33.16
C PRO A 831 15.18 -13.02 31.72
N MET A 832 15.81 -14.10 31.26
CA MET A 832 16.44 -14.10 29.93
C MET A 832 16.35 -15.42 29.16
N LEU A 833 16.22 -15.30 27.84
CA LEU A 833 16.44 -16.38 26.88
C LEU A 833 17.77 -16.13 26.17
N ILE A 834 18.61 -17.15 26.05
CA ILE A 834 19.89 -17.03 25.33
C ILE A 834 20.20 -18.24 24.47
N SER A 835 20.59 -18.01 23.22
CA SER A 835 20.75 -19.09 22.25
C SER A 835 21.92 -18.89 21.33
N ASP A 836 22.51 -19.97 20.84
CA ASP A 836 23.48 -19.93 19.74
C ASP A 836 23.05 -20.86 18.61
N GLN A 837 23.46 -20.50 17.40
CA GLN A 837 23.54 -21.42 16.28
C GLN A 837 24.70 -22.39 16.53
N GLU A 838 24.65 -23.57 15.92
CA GLU A 838 25.66 -24.58 16.20
C GLU A 838 27.04 -24.22 15.63
N ASP A 839 27.08 -23.57 14.48
CA ASP A 839 28.28 -23.37 13.66
C ASP A 839 28.59 -21.86 13.48
N GLU A 840 28.57 -21.09 14.57
CA GLU A 840 28.67 -19.62 14.57
C GLU A 840 29.89 -19.06 13.82
N GLY A 841 31.05 -19.72 13.94
CA GLY A 841 32.31 -19.18 13.42
C GLY A 841 32.58 -19.43 11.93
N THR A 842 31.74 -20.19 11.23
CA THR A 842 32.05 -20.66 9.86
C THR A 842 32.14 -19.52 8.85
N LEU A 843 31.20 -18.59 8.87
CA LEU A 843 31.18 -17.43 7.96
C LEU A 843 32.37 -16.49 8.18
N PHE A 844 32.80 -16.34 9.43
CA PHE A 844 33.90 -15.45 9.80
C PHE A 844 35.28 -16.05 9.50
N SER A 845 35.33 -17.36 9.21
CA SER A 845 36.56 -18.11 9.00
C SER A 845 36.93 -18.29 7.53
N VAL A 846 36.23 -17.64 6.60
CA VAL A 846 36.46 -17.81 5.15
C VAL A 846 37.79 -17.17 4.69
N PHE A 847 38.31 -16.21 5.45
CA PHE A 847 39.40 -15.31 5.03
C PHE A 847 40.79 -15.72 5.54
N GLN A 848 40.88 -16.67 6.47
CA GLN A 848 42.11 -17.02 7.20
C GLN A 848 42.91 -18.14 6.50
N GLN A 849 42.90 -18.17 5.17
CA GLN A 849 43.58 -19.19 4.35
C GLN A 849 45.10 -19.23 4.53
N SER A 850 45.70 -18.17 5.08
CA SER A 850 47.12 -18.11 5.41
C SER A 850 47.50 -18.92 6.65
N ILE A 851 46.54 -19.26 7.52
CA ILE A 851 46.77 -20.06 8.73
C ILE A 851 46.96 -21.52 8.33
N LYS A 852 48.17 -22.06 8.55
CA LYS A 852 48.55 -23.43 8.16
C LYS A 852 49.09 -24.26 9.31
N THR A 853 49.48 -23.63 10.41
CA THR A 853 50.09 -24.23 11.59
C THR A 853 49.46 -23.70 12.88
N ASP A 854 49.74 -24.38 14.00
CA ASP A 854 49.32 -23.90 15.33
C ASP A 854 49.97 -22.57 15.68
N ASP A 855 51.25 -22.37 15.33
CA ASP A 855 51.94 -21.10 15.55
C ASP A 855 51.32 -19.96 14.73
N ASP A 856 50.86 -20.21 13.49
CA ASP A 856 50.12 -19.20 12.71
C ASP A 856 48.84 -18.78 13.44
N LEU A 857 48.10 -19.73 14.03
CA LEU A 857 46.86 -19.46 14.74
C LEU A 857 47.11 -18.76 16.08
N VAL A 858 48.15 -19.16 16.83
CA VAL A 858 48.55 -18.48 18.07
C VAL A 858 48.96 -17.04 17.78
N ASN A 859 49.76 -16.80 16.74
CA ASN A 859 50.15 -15.44 16.34
C ASN A 859 48.95 -14.62 15.89
N TYR A 860 48.04 -15.20 15.10
CA TYR A 860 46.79 -14.57 14.71
C TYR A 860 45.97 -14.07 15.93
N LEU A 861 45.85 -14.90 16.96
CA LEU A 861 45.14 -14.54 18.19
C LEU A 861 45.89 -13.48 19.00
N ALA A 862 47.20 -13.64 19.19
CA ALA A 862 48.01 -12.70 19.97
C ALA A 862 48.09 -11.30 19.34
N GLU A 863 48.14 -11.22 18.01
CA GLU A 863 48.37 -9.96 17.29
C GLU A 863 47.08 -9.19 16.97
N LEU A 864 45.93 -9.86 16.86
CA LEU A 864 44.68 -9.21 16.45
C LEU A 864 43.61 -9.19 17.55
N TYR A 865 43.56 -10.23 18.37
CA TYR A 865 42.55 -10.40 19.42
C TYR A 865 43.09 -9.98 20.78
N PHE A 866 44.07 -10.71 21.30
CA PHE A 866 44.40 -10.72 22.72
C PHE A 866 45.81 -10.19 22.99
N HIS A 867 45.99 -8.88 22.86
CA HIS A 867 47.29 -8.23 23.02
C HIS A 867 47.93 -8.45 24.40
N ASN A 868 47.12 -8.75 25.43
CA ASN A 868 47.55 -8.96 26.80
C ASN A 868 47.66 -10.44 27.20
N ALA A 869 47.34 -11.39 26.31
CA ALA A 869 47.39 -12.81 26.61
C ALA A 869 48.80 -13.39 26.42
N ASP A 870 49.20 -14.29 27.33
CA ASP A 870 50.44 -15.05 27.19
C ASP A 870 50.34 -16.03 26.02
N LYS A 871 51.34 -16.00 25.13
CA LYS A 871 51.38 -16.84 23.92
C LYS A 871 51.39 -18.33 24.25
N GLU A 872 52.01 -18.76 25.34
CA GLU A 872 52.01 -20.17 25.74
C GLU A 872 50.61 -20.61 26.20
N ARG A 873 49.89 -19.75 26.91
CA ARG A 873 48.48 -19.99 27.27
C ARG A 873 47.57 -20.02 26.03
N LEU A 874 47.83 -19.17 25.04
CA LEU A 874 47.13 -19.22 23.75
C LEU A 874 47.45 -20.52 22.97
N ARG A 875 48.68 -21.03 23.07
CA ARG A 875 49.05 -22.33 22.49
C ARG A 875 48.29 -23.47 23.14
N GLU A 876 48.22 -23.51 24.48
CA GLU A 876 47.38 -24.48 25.20
C GLU A 876 45.92 -24.43 24.73
N LEU A 877 45.38 -23.22 24.56
CA LEU A 877 44.01 -23.05 24.05
C LEU A 877 43.87 -23.60 22.62
N VAL A 878 44.79 -23.27 21.72
CA VAL A 878 44.77 -23.77 20.33
C VAL A 878 44.85 -25.29 20.30
N GLU A 879 45.72 -25.91 21.09
CA GLU A 879 45.87 -27.36 21.21
C GLU A 879 44.58 -28.06 21.67
N ALA A 880 43.80 -27.41 22.54
CA ALA A 880 42.52 -27.92 23.01
C ALA A 880 41.40 -27.94 21.95
N TYR A 881 41.59 -27.26 20.81
CA TYR A 881 40.70 -27.41 19.65
C TYR A 881 41.25 -28.52 18.73
N PRO A 882 40.61 -29.71 18.69
CA PRO A 882 41.07 -30.80 17.84
C PRO A 882 41.02 -30.44 16.34
N GLY A 883 41.76 -31.21 15.53
CA GLY A 883 41.89 -30.99 14.08
C GLY A 883 40.57 -31.03 13.29
N ASN A 884 40.65 -30.80 11.97
CA ASN A 884 39.48 -30.55 11.10
C ASN A 884 38.30 -31.51 11.23
N ARG A 885 38.54 -32.79 11.58
CA ARG A 885 37.48 -33.79 11.71
C ARG A 885 36.46 -33.45 12.80
N GLN A 886 36.88 -32.71 13.83
CA GLN A 886 36.06 -32.32 14.97
C GLN A 886 35.66 -30.83 14.98
N GLY A 887 36.23 -30.02 14.07
CA GLY A 887 35.94 -28.59 13.97
C GLY A 887 34.58 -28.25 13.34
N SER A 888 34.29 -26.96 13.22
CA SER A 888 33.03 -26.41 12.67
C SER A 888 33.05 -26.29 11.14
N PRO A 889 32.06 -26.75 10.35
CA PRO A 889 30.78 -27.28 10.79
C PRO A 889 30.88 -28.57 11.59
N PHE A 890 30.31 -28.54 12.80
CA PHE A 890 30.43 -29.62 13.75
C PHE A 890 29.68 -30.85 13.26
N ARG A 891 30.20 -32.03 13.62
CA ARG A 891 29.64 -33.34 13.24
C ARG A 891 29.57 -33.62 11.73
N THR A 892 30.40 -32.97 10.91
CA THR A 892 30.51 -33.27 9.46
C THR A 892 31.78 -34.06 9.08
N GLY A 893 32.58 -34.50 10.07
CA GLY A 893 33.77 -35.29 9.82
C GLY A 893 34.79 -34.52 8.96
N SER A 894 35.33 -35.17 7.92
CA SER A 894 36.31 -34.57 7.01
C SER A 894 35.69 -33.75 5.86
N SER A 895 34.36 -33.62 5.81
CA SER A 895 33.66 -32.77 4.83
C SER A 895 33.74 -31.29 5.21
N ASP A 896 33.34 -30.42 4.28
CA ASP A 896 33.16 -28.97 4.50
C ASP A 896 34.45 -28.21 4.88
N VAL A 897 35.59 -28.66 4.35
CA VAL A 897 36.90 -28.03 4.59
C VAL A 897 37.25 -27.09 3.43
N LEU A 898 37.29 -25.77 3.67
CA LEU A 898 37.72 -24.78 2.68
C LEU A 898 39.25 -24.72 2.51
N TYR A 899 39.98 -24.82 3.62
CA TYR A 899 41.44 -24.90 3.69
C TYR A 899 41.84 -25.74 4.91
N PRO A 900 43.09 -26.26 4.99
CA PRO A 900 43.48 -27.25 6.00
C PRO A 900 43.31 -26.90 7.48
N TYR A 901 43.03 -25.64 7.85
CA TYR A 901 42.72 -25.23 9.23
C TYR A 901 41.32 -24.65 9.40
N PHE A 902 40.52 -24.58 8.33
CA PHE A 902 39.23 -23.87 8.30
C PHE A 902 38.32 -24.25 9.45
N LYS A 903 38.10 -25.56 9.66
CA LYS A 903 37.13 -26.03 10.64
C LYS A 903 37.58 -25.78 12.07
N ARG A 904 38.88 -25.82 12.32
CA ARG A 904 39.48 -25.51 13.63
C ARG A 904 39.38 -24.02 13.94
N VAL A 905 39.72 -23.17 12.98
CA VAL A 905 39.57 -21.71 13.08
C VAL A 905 38.10 -21.34 13.31
N ALA A 906 37.17 -21.94 12.57
CA ALA A 906 35.73 -21.74 12.73
C ALA A 906 35.19 -22.18 14.10
N ALA A 907 35.68 -23.30 14.64
CA ALA A 907 35.32 -23.71 15.99
C ALA A 907 35.82 -22.72 17.04
N LEU A 908 37.08 -22.30 16.95
CA LEU A 908 37.68 -21.37 17.91
C LEU A 908 37.02 -19.99 17.88
N ILE A 909 36.87 -19.39 16.69
CA ILE A 909 36.22 -18.09 16.52
C ILE A 909 34.77 -18.14 17.01
N GLY A 910 34.02 -19.19 16.63
CA GLY A 910 32.62 -19.34 17.04
C GLY A 910 32.45 -19.53 18.55
N ASP A 911 33.33 -20.30 19.19
CA ASP A 911 33.30 -20.55 20.61
C ASP A 911 33.67 -19.31 21.43
N TYR A 912 34.78 -18.66 21.07
CA TYR A 912 35.24 -17.45 21.75
C TYR A 912 34.21 -16.33 21.64
N THR A 913 33.67 -16.11 20.45
CA THR A 913 32.80 -14.97 20.18
C THR A 913 31.41 -15.23 20.76
N PHE A 914 30.87 -16.45 20.61
CA PHE A 914 29.46 -16.73 20.90
C PHE A 914 29.27 -17.90 21.86
N THR A 915 29.61 -19.12 21.45
CA THR A 915 29.03 -20.33 22.05
C THR A 915 29.56 -20.67 23.45
N LEU A 916 30.87 -20.52 23.67
CA LEU A 916 31.47 -20.71 24.99
C LEU A 916 31.39 -19.43 25.83
N ALA A 917 31.44 -18.26 25.19
CA ALA A 917 31.10 -16.99 25.82
C ALA A 917 29.71 -17.01 26.48
N ARG A 918 28.70 -17.58 25.80
CA ARG A 918 27.37 -17.82 26.38
C ARG A 918 27.43 -18.66 27.64
N ARG A 919 28.13 -19.81 27.60
CA ARG A 919 28.23 -20.69 28.78
C ARG A 919 28.86 -19.94 29.95
N LYS A 920 29.92 -19.18 29.69
CA LYS A 920 30.58 -18.35 30.71
C LYS A 920 29.66 -17.27 31.28
N PHE A 921 28.94 -16.57 30.41
CA PHE A 921 27.96 -15.60 30.81
C PHE A 921 26.90 -16.21 31.73
N LEU A 922 26.35 -17.37 31.37
CA LEU A 922 25.37 -18.08 32.19
C LEU A 922 25.95 -18.49 33.56
N GLU A 923 27.21 -18.92 33.63
CA GLU A 923 27.90 -19.20 34.90
C GLU A 923 28.04 -17.95 35.77
N LEU A 924 28.49 -16.84 35.19
CA LEU A 924 28.67 -15.58 35.90
C LEU A 924 27.33 -14.98 36.36
N ALA A 925 26.35 -14.90 35.46
CA ALA A 925 25.03 -14.37 35.73
C ALA A 925 24.28 -15.20 36.79
N THR A 926 24.36 -16.53 36.74
CA THR A 926 23.76 -17.41 37.75
C THR A 926 24.43 -17.24 39.11
N ARG A 927 25.75 -17.03 39.14
CA ARG A 927 26.51 -16.81 40.38
C ARG A 927 26.20 -15.46 41.01
N ALA A 928 26.20 -14.39 40.21
CA ALA A 928 25.93 -13.04 40.67
C ALA A 928 24.46 -12.83 41.05
N ASN A 929 23.53 -13.44 40.30
CA ASN A 929 22.08 -13.27 40.49
C ASN A 929 21.34 -14.63 40.45
N PRO A 930 21.48 -15.48 41.48
CA PRO A 930 20.92 -16.84 41.48
C PRO A 930 19.39 -16.88 41.45
N GLY A 931 18.70 -15.79 41.80
CA GLY A 931 17.24 -15.66 41.73
C GLY A 931 16.72 -15.49 40.31
N THR A 932 17.53 -14.96 39.39
CA THR A 932 17.10 -14.61 38.04
C THR A 932 17.05 -15.86 37.14
N PRO A 933 15.91 -16.16 36.48
CA PRO A 933 15.81 -17.33 35.62
C PRO A 933 16.46 -17.08 34.26
N ALA A 934 17.20 -18.08 33.78
CA ALA A 934 17.79 -18.09 32.45
C ALA A 934 17.51 -19.42 31.76
N TRP A 935 17.09 -19.35 30.50
CA TRP A 935 16.88 -20.49 29.63
C TRP A 935 17.84 -20.41 28.46
N SER A 936 18.45 -21.53 28.11
CA SER A 936 19.38 -21.56 27.00
C SER A 936 19.12 -22.66 26.00
N CYS A 937 19.37 -22.39 24.72
CA CYS A 937 19.23 -23.37 23.67
C CYS A 937 20.35 -23.33 22.65
N ARG A 938 20.47 -24.42 21.89
CA ARG A 938 21.33 -24.53 20.71
C ARG A 938 20.47 -24.87 19.50
N SER A 939 20.73 -24.21 18.38
CA SER A 939 20.09 -24.54 17.10
C SER A 939 21.02 -25.35 16.21
N SER A 940 20.50 -26.47 15.70
CA SER A 940 21.10 -27.30 14.65
C SER A 940 20.14 -27.46 13.47
N SER A 941 19.17 -26.54 13.33
CA SER A 941 18.08 -26.69 12.37
C SER A 941 18.53 -26.73 10.90
N PHE A 942 19.70 -26.17 10.60
CA PHE A 942 20.32 -26.15 9.26
C PHE A 942 21.56 -27.05 9.18
N HIS A 943 21.69 -28.01 10.08
CA HIS A 943 22.81 -28.97 10.05
C HIS A 943 22.85 -29.69 8.69
N GLY A 944 24.04 -29.73 8.09
CA GLY A 944 24.26 -30.27 6.74
C GLY A 944 24.27 -29.23 5.62
N THR A 945 24.06 -27.95 5.90
CA THR A 945 24.30 -26.88 4.91
C THR A 945 25.79 -26.87 4.54
N PRO A 946 26.16 -27.05 3.25
CA PRO A 946 27.55 -27.18 2.85
C PRO A 946 28.42 -26.01 3.32
N VAL A 947 29.64 -26.31 3.79
CA VAL A 947 30.65 -25.37 4.29
C VAL A 947 30.29 -24.63 5.59
N VAL A 948 29.04 -24.22 5.77
CA VAL A 948 28.65 -23.28 6.84
C VAL A 948 27.78 -23.89 7.95
N GLY A 949 27.17 -25.04 7.72
CA GLY A 949 26.34 -25.72 8.71
C GLY A 949 25.13 -24.89 9.19
N THR A 950 24.81 -24.95 10.47
CA THR A 950 23.85 -24.02 11.10
C THR A 950 24.59 -22.75 11.48
N PHE A 951 24.79 -21.89 10.48
CA PHE A 951 25.63 -20.70 10.53
C PHE A 951 25.00 -19.55 11.32
N HIS A 952 25.83 -18.58 11.71
CA HIS A 952 25.42 -17.33 12.36
C HIS A 952 24.29 -16.61 11.59
N THR A 953 23.29 -16.02 12.26
CA THR A 953 22.07 -15.40 11.68
C THR A 953 21.06 -16.34 11.00
N SER A 954 21.30 -17.66 10.94
CA SER A 954 20.35 -18.60 10.28
C SER A 954 19.00 -18.70 10.99
N ASP A 955 18.94 -18.34 12.27
CA ASP A 955 17.71 -18.19 13.05
C ASP A 955 16.84 -17.02 12.59
N LEU A 956 17.41 -15.93 12.09
CA LEU A 956 16.63 -14.80 11.53
C LEU A 956 15.79 -15.25 10.33
N ALA A 957 16.35 -16.14 9.50
CA ALA A 957 15.60 -16.74 8.39
C ALA A 957 14.35 -17.49 8.88
N GLN A 958 14.47 -18.24 9.99
CA GLN A 958 13.34 -18.95 10.59
C GLN A 958 12.35 -18.00 11.25
N LEU A 959 12.85 -17.07 12.07
CA LEU A 959 12.00 -16.21 12.91
C LEU A 959 11.20 -15.21 12.06
N PHE A 960 11.87 -14.46 11.17
CA PHE A 960 11.25 -13.37 10.41
C PHE A 960 10.68 -13.79 9.05
N TYR A 961 11.36 -14.65 8.29
CA TYR A 961 11.10 -14.81 6.85
C TYR A 961 10.44 -16.14 6.45
N ASP A 962 10.32 -17.11 7.37
CA ASP A 962 9.66 -18.38 7.10
C ASP A 962 8.13 -18.23 7.05
N THR A 963 7.58 -18.18 5.84
CA THR A 963 6.14 -18.08 5.55
C THR A 963 5.39 -19.40 5.76
N SER A 964 6.11 -20.52 5.80
CA SER A 964 5.57 -21.88 5.92
C SER A 964 6.24 -22.59 7.10
N PRO A 965 5.94 -22.15 8.33
CA PRO A 965 6.80 -22.38 9.48
C PRO A 965 6.95 -23.86 9.79
N THR A 966 8.21 -24.31 9.82
CA THR A 966 8.56 -25.66 10.30
C THR A 966 8.15 -25.85 11.77
N PRO A 967 8.06 -27.09 12.28
CA PRO A 967 7.80 -27.31 13.71
C PRO A 967 8.80 -26.59 14.62
N ALA A 968 10.09 -26.57 14.26
CA ALA A 968 11.10 -25.80 15.00
C ALA A 968 10.80 -24.30 14.98
N THR A 969 10.47 -23.73 13.81
CA THR A 969 10.10 -22.32 13.65
C THR A 969 8.90 -21.95 14.53
N LEU A 970 7.86 -22.80 14.55
CA LEU A 970 6.67 -22.58 15.39
C LEU A 970 7.02 -22.61 16.88
N HIS A 971 7.85 -23.54 17.32
CA HIS A 971 8.29 -23.61 18.72
C HIS A 971 9.12 -22.39 19.12
N TRP A 972 10.06 -21.96 18.28
CA TRP A 972 10.80 -20.72 18.47
C TRP A 972 9.87 -19.51 18.71
N ARG A 973 8.95 -19.25 17.77
CA ARG A 973 7.98 -18.15 17.88
C ARG A 973 7.12 -18.27 19.14
N ARG A 974 6.68 -19.47 19.51
CA ARG A 974 5.85 -19.72 20.70
C ARG A 974 6.58 -19.49 22.01
N TYR A 975 7.84 -19.93 22.14
CA TYR A 975 8.62 -19.63 23.35
C TYR A 975 8.80 -18.12 23.53
N TYR A 976 9.01 -17.37 22.44
CA TYR A 976 9.14 -15.91 22.50
C TYR A 976 7.82 -15.26 22.90
N ASN A 977 6.70 -15.68 22.29
CA ASN A 977 5.37 -15.20 22.64
C ASN A 977 5.05 -15.45 24.12
N ASN A 978 5.31 -16.66 24.62
CA ASN A 978 5.10 -17.01 26.03
C ASN A 978 5.94 -16.13 26.94
N PHE A 979 7.23 -15.99 26.63
CA PHE A 979 8.18 -15.22 27.41
C PHE A 979 7.81 -13.72 27.45
N LEU A 980 7.40 -13.13 26.33
CA LEU A 980 6.93 -11.74 26.26
C LEU A 980 5.77 -11.47 27.22
N HIS A 981 4.82 -12.41 27.30
CA HIS A 981 3.64 -12.25 28.12
C HIS A 981 3.91 -12.52 29.60
N THR A 982 4.67 -13.57 29.91
CA THR A 982 4.74 -14.16 31.26
C THR A 982 6.13 -14.15 31.90
N LEU A 983 7.18 -13.77 31.17
CA LEU A 983 8.60 -13.91 31.55
C LEU A 983 9.06 -15.36 31.78
N ASP A 984 8.29 -16.33 31.27
CA ASP A 984 8.61 -17.76 31.30
C ASP A 984 8.24 -18.38 29.94
N PRO A 985 9.20 -18.93 29.18
CA PRO A 985 8.92 -19.51 27.86
C PRO A 985 7.95 -20.70 27.95
N ASN A 986 7.74 -21.29 29.14
CA ASN A 986 6.86 -22.43 29.36
C ASN A 986 5.42 -22.05 29.72
N LYS A 987 5.11 -20.77 29.95
CA LYS A 987 3.78 -20.32 30.40
C LYS A 987 3.11 -19.42 29.35
N GLY A 988 1.90 -19.79 28.95
CA GLY A 988 1.13 -19.05 27.94
C GLY A 988 0.36 -19.99 27.01
N GLY A 989 0.79 -20.07 25.75
CA GLY A 989 0.14 -20.76 24.63
C GLY A 989 0.43 -22.27 24.51
N LYS A 990 0.00 -22.86 23.39
CA LYS A 990 -0.12 -24.32 23.19
C LYS A 990 1.23 -25.06 23.04
N GLY A 991 1.34 -26.20 23.74
CA GLY A 991 1.97 -27.44 23.24
C GLY A 991 3.48 -27.45 22.98
N CYS A 992 4.27 -26.57 23.60
CA CYS A 992 5.74 -26.66 23.49
C CYS A 992 6.33 -27.65 24.51
N PRO A 993 7.40 -28.38 24.15
CA PRO A 993 8.20 -29.09 25.14
C PRO A 993 8.65 -28.17 26.27
N ARG A 994 8.89 -28.74 27.46
CA ARG A 994 9.39 -27.94 28.58
C ARG A 994 10.83 -27.50 28.32
N TRP A 995 11.09 -26.21 28.32
CA TRP A 995 12.42 -25.62 28.30
C TRP A 995 12.97 -25.55 29.74
N PRO A 996 14.01 -26.34 30.09
CA PRO A 996 14.57 -26.36 31.43
C PRO A 996 15.31 -25.05 31.75
N LEU A 997 15.27 -24.65 33.02
CA LEU A 997 16.15 -23.61 33.53
C LEU A 997 17.58 -24.11 33.45
N TRP A 998 18.47 -23.32 32.85
CA TRP A 998 19.85 -23.74 32.62
C TRP A 998 20.58 -24.07 33.93
N LYS A 999 20.33 -23.30 34.99
CA LYS A 999 20.99 -23.50 36.31
C LYS A 999 20.65 -24.82 37.01
N ALA A 1000 19.62 -25.56 36.59
CA ALA A 1000 19.18 -26.77 37.27
C ALA A 1000 20.19 -27.92 37.10
N ASP A 1001 20.67 -28.13 35.88
CA ASP A 1001 21.53 -29.25 35.50
C ASP A 1001 22.46 -28.91 34.31
N ARG A 1002 22.52 -27.63 33.91
CA ARG A 1002 23.21 -27.14 32.70
C ARG A 1002 22.63 -27.76 31.42
N THR A 1003 21.33 -28.02 31.36
CA THR A 1003 20.67 -28.52 30.15
C THR A 1003 20.22 -27.40 29.21
N LEU A 1004 20.50 -27.58 27.93
CA LEU A 1004 20.03 -26.78 26.81
C LEU A 1004 18.81 -27.43 26.17
N LEU A 1005 17.85 -26.61 25.75
CA LEU A 1005 16.93 -27.01 24.68
C LEU A 1005 17.72 -27.12 23.37
N TRP A 1006 17.47 -28.15 22.57
CA TRP A 1006 18.24 -28.37 21.34
C TRP A 1006 17.31 -28.55 20.15
N PHE A 1007 17.31 -27.58 19.22
CA PHE A 1007 16.64 -27.72 17.93
C PHE A 1007 17.49 -28.59 17.01
N LYS A 1008 17.44 -29.91 17.22
CA LYS A 1008 18.30 -30.90 16.56
C LYS A 1008 18.15 -30.90 15.04
N THR A 1009 16.93 -30.68 14.55
CA THR A 1009 16.62 -30.46 13.13
C THR A 1009 15.56 -29.38 13.00
N ASN A 1010 15.12 -29.06 11.78
CA ASN A 1010 13.98 -28.17 11.55
C ASN A 1010 12.63 -28.73 12.07
N SER A 1011 12.58 -29.99 12.52
CA SER A 1011 11.34 -30.66 12.93
C SER A 1011 11.42 -31.32 14.31
N THR A 1012 12.63 -31.46 14.88
CA THR A 1012 12.84 -32.21 16.12
C THR A 1012 13.52 -31.36 17.18
N ILE A 1013 12.99 -31.43 18.40
CA ILE A 1013 13.55 -30.81 19.60
C ILE A 1013 14.06 -31.93 20.51
N GLY A 1014 15.22 -31.73 21.09
CA GLY A 1014 15.80 -32.57 22.13
C GLY A 1014 16.40 -31.72 23.25
N PHE A 1015 17.24 -32.37 24.04
CA PHE A 1015 17.99 -31.75 25.13
C PHE A 1015 19.46 -32.10 24.99
N LEU A 1016 20.32 -31.16 25.34
CA LEU A 1016 21.77 -31.31 25.27
C LEU A 1016 22.40 -30.75 26.55
N ARG A 1017 23.32 -31.48 27.17
CA ARG A 1017 24.09 -30.93 28.29
C ARG A 1017 25.09 -29.88 27.78
N ASP A 1018 25.19 -28.77 28.49
CA ASP A 1018 26.10 -27.67 28.15
C ASP A 1018 27.52 -27.93 28.68
N ASP A 1019 28.12 -29.06 28.26
CA ASP A 1019 29.46 -29.52 28.64
C ASP A 1019 30.34 -29.90 27.42
N PHE A 1020 29.85 -29.68 26.20
CA PHE A 1020 30.64 -29.90 25.00
C PHE A 1020 31.88 -28.99 25.00
N ARG A 1021 33.02 -29.51 24.52
CA ARG A 1021 34.31 -28.80 24.43
C ARG A 1021 34.79 -28.27 25.80
N SER A 1022 34.56 -29.03 26.86
CA SER A 1022 34.92 -28.65 28.24
C SER A 1022 36.42 -28.32 28.39
N GLU A 1023 37.32 -29.06 27.76
CA GLU A 1023 38.77 -28.78 27.85
C GLU A 1023 39.12 -27.36 27.35
N ALA A 1024 38.67 -27.02 26.13
CA ALA A 1024 38.83 -25.67 25.59
C ALA A 1024 38.15 -24.61 26.47
N PHE A 1025 36.95 -24.91 27.00
CA PHE A 1025 36.22 -24.01 27.89
C PHE A 1025 36.97 -23.72 29.20
N GLU A 1026 37.57 -24.73 29.83
CA GLU A 1026 38.30 -24.57 31.09
C GLU A 1026 39.59 -23.76 30.90
N ILE A 1027 40.37 -24.06 29.85
CA ILE A 1027 41.59 -23.32 29.53
C ILE A 1027 41.25 -21.86 29.26
N TRP A 1028 40.31 -21.63 28.34
CA TRP A 1028 39.82 -20.29 28.00
C TRP A 1028 39.28 -19.55 29.23
N SER A 1029 38.49 -20.22 30.08
CA SER A 1029 37.90 -19.63 31.29
C SER A 1029 38.94 -19.25 32.33
N SER A 1030 40.03 -20.02 32.43
CA SER A 1030 41.12 -19.76 33.39
C SER A 1030 41.92 -18.51 33.06
N MET A 1031 41.95 -18.10 31.79
CA MET A 1031 42.68 -16.93 31.31
C MET A 1031 41.77 -15.81 30.80
N TRP A 1032 40.45 -15.92 30.98
CA TRP A 1032 39.45 -15.00 30.40
C TRP A 1032 39.73 -13.51 30.68
N ASN A 1033 40.30 -13.18 31.83
CA ASN A 1033 40.65 -11.79 32.19
C ASN A 1033 41.74 -11.17 31.30
N THR A 1034 42.53 -11.98 30.59
CA THR A 1034 43.53 -11.51 29.62
C THR A 1034 43.03 -11.61 28.16
N LEU A 1035 41.82 -12.13 27.94
CA LEU A 1035 41.22 -12.32 26.62
C LEU A 1035 40.31 -11.15 26.21
N ARG A 1036 40.83 -9.92 26.33
CA ARG A 1036 40.15 -8.69 25.88
C ARG A 1036 40.57 -8.29 24.47
N GLN A 1037 39.62 -7.76 23.70
CA GLN A 1037 39.83 -7.24 22.34
C GLN A 1037 40.20 -5.76 22.24
#